data_AF-A0A9Y2IN16-F1
#
_entry.id   AF-A0A9Y2IN16-F1
#
_cell.length_a   1.000
_cell.length_b   1.000
_cell.length_c   1.000
_cell.angle_alpha   90.00
_cell.angle_beta   90.00
_cell.angle_gamma   90.00
#
_symmetry.space_group_name_H-M   'P 1'
#
loop_
_entity.id
_entity.type
_entity.pdbx_description
1 polymer ?
#
loop_
_entity_poly.entity_id
_entity_poly.type
_entity_poly.pdbx_seq_one_letter_code
_entity_poly.pdbx_strand_id
1 'polypeptide(L)'
;MGLTRRQFMVAGGAIAASGLVATPAVAATQGLPFGGFPFGGSREPQGQWLVGDTHVHDDHSSDGSLPRQTSKQALPGNLPVGDQIGQAEKTGLDFLPLTDHRTYDQHWDPQWTSDRLLLIPGEEANGSPHAIVLGAVDNVVDGANPPGSAAFRHVQQSIWDARSQDAVWHIAHPDDGEYTRAAGPNDNASVQGIHNIEVLNVSTNPDAQMDFAETRWNRGYVTGVTAASDCHFRELWDIAGPGQPATRVFAGDRSVRAILDALKAGRTTVSSGVSGPFVTIEADLDGDGRFEAIGGDETVVGSRKLPRRASLRVRVRQGAGTRLLVYGTPGRSAEALLDTTVRGNDDTRTLPLSLSGDHVWFRAEVRSPGSASGADADPALPDQLRAATSPVFVSVGRVVTPTPEIPLPAMQSGRDNAAAVLGGTGEFTGFADIAVTGNDVHVVAQRHSDGRSRIVYKRVDRRGFGLFEVELSSGSGTATAPRVAASGRDVWVVWQDERGHEQPHRPAIYLRHSSTGGLLFGPAVRLDAGTGRAVHPAIALLSSGQPVVTWADNTAGAFDVYTQVVGIDRKPVNLSAAGKTVSAGNRAVDARSPRYPASVFPTVTVGHGDRILVAWQDDRYDPDPLWTGHTPPAGQPASGGTDPDNWQILAATRAGTRGGWGAPAQVSAATDRADRHPSAAVDHSGDFIVAWDSGALQSSGANLSLRSARSADGRTWSAATPFALEPAAMSQRPRLSHDPDGTVRAVWYDSRATDWRWKVFTSRLTPAGWSAPVQLTKPGNATYPAASGGVVAFVTDRNVNRGQRDTTQQIHIVDTGGR
;
A
#
# COMPACT_ATOMS: atom_id res chain seq x y z
N MET A 1 20.23 49.10 14.64
CA MET A 1 19.91 50.13 15.66
C MET A 1 19.19 49.44 16.79
N GLY A 2 19.67 49.63 18.01
CA GLY A 2 19.42 48.73 19.14
C GLY A 2 18.24 49.10 20.03
N LEU A 3 18.24 48.39 21.18
CA LEU A 3 17.60 48.62 22.49
C LEU A 3 16.73 47.41 22.89
N THR A 4 17.22 46.41 23.65
CA THR A 4 17.62 46.31 25.08
C THR A 4 16.56 45.63 25.96
N ARG A 5 17.05 44.62 26.70
CA ARG A 5 16.49 43.90 27.85
C ARG A 5 15.71 44.78 28.86
N ARG A 6 14.72 44.19 29.55
CA ARG A 6 14.77 43.93 31.01
C ARG A 6 13.54 43.16 31.55
N GLN A 7 13.85 42.32 32.54
CA GLN A 7 12.98 41.48 33.37
C GLN A 7 12.19 42.31 34.41
N PHE A 8 11.09 41.75 34.92
CA PHE A 8 10.62 41.97 36.29
C PHE A 8 9.95 40.71 36.86
N MET A 9 10.46 40.23 37.99
CA MET A 9 9.76 39.42 39.00
C MET A 9 9.25 40.38 40.09
N VAL A 10 8.06 40.16 40.67
CA VAL A 10 7.77 40.25 42.11
C VAL A 10 6.56 39.36 42.44
N ALA A 11 6.64 38.70 43.59
CA ALA A 11 5.75 37.72 44.19
C ALA A 11 4.60 38.31 45.05
N GLY A 12 3.65 37.46 45.45
CA GLY A 12 3.11 37.47 46.83
C GLY A 12 1.58 37.34 47.03
N GLY A 13 1.18 36.34 47.85
CA GLY A 13 -0.08 36.27 48.63
C GLY A 13 -1.13 35.27 48.10
N ALA A 14 -1.46 34.08 48.63
CA ALA A 14 -1.59 33.47 49.97
C ALA A 14 -3.06 33.14 50.37
N ILE A 15 -3.32 31.82 50.45
CA ILE A 15 -4.12 31.07 51.45
C ILE A 15 -5.65 31.26 51.53
N ALA A 16 -6.40 30.17 51.27
CA ALA A 16 -7.30 29.56 52.25
C ALA A 16 -7.70 28.12 51.85
N ALA A 17 -7.63 27.22 52.83
CA ALA A 17 -7.82 25.78 52.73
C ALA A 17 -9.21 25.34 53.23
N SER A 18 -9.69 24.20 52.71
CA SER A 18 -10.55 23.21 53.37
C SER A 18 -10.76 22.07 52.34
N GLY A 19 -10.57 20.78 52.58
CA GLY A 19 -10.32 20.03 53.80
C GLY A 19 -11.13 18.73 53.74
N LEU A 20 -10.47 17.61 53.39
CA LEU A 20 -10.80 16.21 53.71
C LEU A 20 -12.06 15.63 52.99
N VAL A 21 -12.11 14.41 52.45
CA VAL A 21 -11.51 13.12 52.83
C VAL A 21 -11.34 12.29 51.55
N ALA A 22 -10.16 11.71 51.31
CA ALA A 22 -9.99 10.61 50.36
C ALA A 22 -9.56 9.37 51.15
N THR A 23 -10.40 8.33 51.12
CA THR A 23 -10.06 6.98 51.55
C THR A 23 -9.15 6.33 50.49
N PRO A 24 -8.15 5.52 50.90
CA PRO A 24 -7.28 4.84 49.96
C PRO A 24 -7.96 3.57 49.47
N ALA A 25 -8.32 3.52 48.19
CA ALA A 25 -8.55 2.25 47.50
C ALA A 25 -7.20 1.77 46.95
N VAL A 26 -6.60 0.85 47.70
CA VAL A 26 -5.52 -0.01 47.23
C VAL A 26 -6.11 -1.06 46.27
N ALA A 27 -5.30 -1.46 45.29
CA ALA A 27 -5.46 -2.54 44.31
C ALA A 27 -5.91 -2.07 42.91
N ALA A 28 -5.22 -2.37 41.80
CA ALA A 28 -4.02 -3.16 41.62
C ALA A 28 -3.30 -2.65 40.36
N THR A 29 -2.12 -2.07 40.52
CA THR A 29 -1.12 -2.06 39.45
C THR A 29 -0.64 -3.49 39.29
N GLN A 30 -1.38 -4.28 38.52
CA GLN A 30 -0.77 -5.43 37.87
C GLN A 30 0.20 -4.85 36.85
N GLY A 31 1.46 -4.73 37.28
CA GLY A 31 2.57 -4.75 36.36
C GLY A 31 2.46 -6.05 35.58
N LEU A 32 1.87 -5.95 34.39
CA LEU A 32 2.08 -6.96 33.38
C LEU A 32 3.59 -6.96 33.13
N PRO A 33 4.27 -8.10 33.26
CA PRO A 33 5.65 -8.16 32.89
C PRO A 33 5.68 -7.73 31.43
N PHE A 34 6.47 -6.71 31.12
CA PHE A 34 7.08 -6.65 29.80
C PHE A 34 7.51 -8.09 29.51
N GLY A 35 7.06 -8.63 28.37
CA GLY A 35 7.75 -9.75 27.79
C GLY A 35 9.19 -9.30 27.57
N GLY A 36 10.01 -9.44 28.62
CA GLY A 36 11.42 -9.63 28.46
C GLY A 36 11.47 -10.79 27.50
N PHE A 37 11.96 -10.53 26.29
CA PHE A 37 12.53 -11.58 25.48
C PHE A 37 13.36 -12.40 26.46
N PRO A 38 13.04 -13.70 26.68
CA PRO A 38 14.02 -14.52 27.35
C PRO A 38 15.29 -14.34 26.53
N PHE A 39 16.43 -14.10 27.19
CA PHE A 39 17.74 -14.32 26.60
C PHE A 39 17.92 -15.82 26.32
N GLY A 40 16.96 -16.43 25.60
CA GLY A 40 17.12 -17.68 24.87
C GLY A 40 17.69 -17.26 23.53
N GLY A 41 18.96 -17.59 23.32
CA GLY A 41 19.82 -17.03 22.26
C GLY A 41 19.08 -16.66 20.99
N SER A 42 19.11 -15.37 20.65
CA SER A 42 18.73 -14.92 19.32
C SER A 42 19.45 -15.79 18.29
N ARG A 43 18.70 -16.29 17.32
CA ARG A 43 19.28 -17.06 16.23
C ARG A 43 19.64 -16.07 15.13
N GLU A 44 20.79 -16.30 14.49
CA GLU A 44 21.19 -15.58 13.29
C GLU A 44 20.03 -15.51 12.30
N PRO A 45 19.82 -14.36 11.62
CA PRO A 45 18.74 -14.18 10.68
C PRO A 45 18.72 -15.31 9.64
N GLN A 46 17.54 -15.92 9.46
CA GLN A 46 17.32 -16.95 8.44
C GLN A 46 16.61 -16.32 7.25
N GLY A 47 17.04 -16.67 6.04
CA GLY A 47 16.48 -16.13 4.81
C GLY A 47 17.46 -16.24 3.64
N GLN A 48 17.11 -15.58 2.55
CA GLN A 48 17.90 -15.53 1.33
C GLN A 48 17.89 -14.13 0.73
N TRP A 49 18.96 -13.80 0.00
CA TRP A 49 19.06 -12.56 -0.74
C TRP A 49 18.42 -12.74 -2.11
N LEU A 50 17.30 -12.04 -2.34
CA LEU A 50 16.62 -11.95 -3.62
C LEU A 50 17.00 -10.65 -4.29
N VAL A 51 17.33 -10.68 -5.58
CA VAL A 51 17.73 -9.49 -6.33
C VAL A 51 16.56 -8.96 -7.16
N GLY A 52 16.39 -7.64 -7.21
CA GLY A 52 15.35 -7.00 -8.00
C GLY A 52 15.72 -5.56 -8.32
N ASP A 53 14.78 -4.91 -8.97
CA ASP A 53 14.76 -3.47 -9.18
C ASP A 53 13.53 -2.93 -8.48
N THR A 54 13.56 -1.72 -7.93
CA THR A 54 12.42 -1.16 -7.21
C THR A 54 11.72 -0.03 -7.94
N HIS A 55 12.28 0.49 -9.04
CA HIS A 55 11.78 1.65 -9.77
C HIS A 55 12.01 1.42 -11.25
N VAL A 56 10.95 1.01 -11.96
CA VAL A 56 10.99 0.64 -13.38
C VAL A 56 9.70 1.10 -14.02
N HIS A 57 9.82 1.79 -15.15
CA HIS A 57 8.69 2.33 -15.90
C HIS A 57 8.43 1.51 -17.15
N ASP A 58 7.21 1.55 -17.63
CA ASP A 58 6.85 1.08 -18.95
C ASP A 58 5.95 2.10 -19.63
N ASP A 59 5.44 1.76 -20.80
CA ASP A 59 4.66 2.70 -21.57
C ASP A 59 3.36 3.18 -20.87
N HIS A 60 2.92 2.62 -19.74
CA HIS A 60 1.81 3.17 -18.96
C HIS A 60 2.15 4.54 -18.33
N SER A 61 3.42 4.81 -18.06
CA SER A 61 3.91 6.15 -17.71
C SER A 61 4.13 7.01 -18.95
N SER A 62 3.76 8.29 -18.87
CA SER A 62 3.92 9.22 -19.98
C SER A 62 5.36 9.27 -20.52
N ASP A 63 6.37 9.20 -19.66
CA ASP A 63 7.78 9.21 -20.03
C ASP A 63 8.42 7.83 -20.11
N GLY A 64 7.66 6.74 -19.93
CA GLY A 64 8.15 5.37 -19.93
C GLY A 64 8.58 4.83 -21.30
N SER A 65 8.81 5.70 -22.29
CA SER A 65 9.58 5.36 -23.49
C SER A 65 10.15 6.58 -24.21
N LEU A 66 11.24 6.36 -24.94
CA LEU A 66 12.00 7.43 -25.61
C LEU A 66 11.15 8.21 -26.63
N PRO A 67 10.35 7.57 -27.51
CA PRO A 67 9.49 8.30 -28.43
C PRO A 67 8.46 9.15 -27.71
N ARG A 68 7.86 8.67 -26.61
CA ARG A 68 6.86 9.41 -25.84
C ARG A 68 7.47 10.61 -25.15
N GLN A 69 8.57 10.42 -24.42
CA GLN A 69 9.20 11.51 -23.68
C GLN A 69 9.72 12.61 -24.63
N THR A 70 10.43 12.24 -25.70
CA THR A 70 11.03 13.23 -26.63
C THR A 70 10.00 13.95 -27.49
N SER A 71 8.87 13.31 -27.80
CA SER A 71 7.80 13.92 -28.60
C SER A 71 6.74 14.63 -27.77
N LYS A 72 6.87 14.64 -26.43
CA LYS A 72 5.82 15.11 -25.51
C LYS A 72 4.48 14.43 -25.76
N GLN A 73 4.50 13.10 -25.78
CA GLN A 73 3.30 12.27 -25.96
C GLN A 73 2.67 12.35 -27.37
N ALA A 74 3.41 12.79 -28.39
CA ALA A 74 2.87 12.86 -29.75
C ALA A 74 3.10 11.58 -30.57
N LEU A 75 4.06 10.75 -30.18
CA LEU A 75 4.40 9.48 -30.83
C LEU A 75 4.02 8.28 -29.95
N PRO A 76 3.64 7.14 -30.55
CA PRO A 76 3.43 5.91 -29.80
C PRO A 76 4.67 5.47 -29.02
N GLY A 77 4.46 4.92 -27.83
CA GLY A 77 5.48 4.23 -27.05
C GLY A 77 6.01 2.95 -27.68
N ASN A 78 7.07 2.42 -27.10
CA ASN A 78 7.78 1.25 -27.61
C ASN A 78 8.34 0.32 -26.53
N LEU A 79 7.95 0.55 -25.27
CA LEU A 79 8.36 -0.19 -24.09
C LEU A 79 7.15 -0.83 -23.40
N PRO A 80 6.60 -1.90 -23.99
CA PRO A 80 5.44 -2.57 -23.40
C PRO A 80 5.82 -3.33 -22.11
N VAL A 81 4.84 -3.54 -21.23
CA VAL A 81 4.96 -4.30 -19.96
C VAL A 81 5.74 -5.61 -20.15
N GLY A 82 5.39 -6.38 -21.18
CA GLY A 82 6.03 -7.67 -21.45
C GLY A 82 7.50 -7.58 -21.86
N ASP A 83 7.92 -6.48 -22.49
CA ASP A 83 9.32 -6.26 -22.89
C ASP A 83 10.18 -5.91 -21.65
N GLN A 84 9.66 -5.10 -20.70
CA GLN A 84 10.35 -4.81 -19.42
C GLN A 84 10.48 -6.05 -18.54
N ILE A 85 9.39 -6.82 -18.36
CA ILE A 85 9.43 -8.11 -17.65
C ILE A 85 10.43 -9.05 -18.32
N GLY A 86 10.40 -9.17 -19.64
CA GLY A 86 11.32 -10.00 -20.41
C GLY A 86 12.78 -9.57 -20.26
N GLN A 87 13.06 -8.27 -20.11
CA GLN A 87 14.41 -7.77 -19.86
C GLN A 87 14.85 -8.08 -18.43
N ALA A 88 14.01 -7.87 -17.42
CA ALA A 88 14.28 -8.24 -16.04
C ALA A 88 14.60 -9.73 -15.88
N GLU A 89 13.88 -10.61 -16.60
CA GLU A 89 14.20 -12.04 -16.64
C GLU A 89 15.59 -12.32 -17.23
N LYS A 90 15.98 -11.63 -18.31
CA LYS A 90 17.30 -11.78 -18.94
C LYS A 90 18.42 -11.28 -18.02
N THR A 91 18.18 -10.19 -17.29
CA THR A 91 19.12 -9.67 -16.28
C THR A 91 19.28 -10.62 -15.09
N GLY A 92 18.32 -11.53 -14.87
CA GLY A 92 18.35 -12.51 -13.79
C GLY A 92 17.79 -11.98 -12.48
N LEU A 93 16.77 -11.14 -12.53
CA LEU A 93 16.05 -10.69 -11.35
C LEU A 93 15.20 -11.80 -10.74
N ASP A 94 14.95 -11.74 -9.43
CA ASP A 94 14.02 -12.59 -8.69
C ASP A 94 12.63 -11.96 -8.60
N PHE A 95 12.55 -10.64 -8.53
CA PHE A 95 11.32 -9.88 -8.42
C PHE A 95 11.38 -8.57 -9.22
N LEU A 96 10.21 -8.09 -9.62
CA LEU A 96 10.06 -6.83 -10.35
C LEU A 96 8.71 -6.17 -10.01
N PRO A 97 8.72 -4.97 -9.42
CA PRO A 97 7.63 -4.03 -9.51
C PRO A 97 7.71 -3.18 -10.78
N LEU A 98 6.55 -2.74 -11.27
CA LEU A 98 6.42 -1.72 -12.30
C LEU A 98 5.79 -0.49 -11.64
N THR A 99 6.45 0.65 -11.71
CA THR A 99 6.20 1.83 -10.87
C THR A 99 5.92 3.05 -11.72
N ASP A 100 5.00 2.92 -12.68
CA ASP A 100 4.62 4.02 -13.56
C ASP A 100 4.05 5.21 -12.78
N HIS A 101 4.22 6.40 -13.36
CA HIS A 101 3.84 7.66 -12.72
C HIS A 101 2.34 7.75 -12.43
N ARG A 102 1.99 7.78 -11.13
CA ARG A 102 0.66 8.10 -10.59
C ARG A 102 -0.47 7.26 -11.18
N THR A 103 -0.16 6.02 -11.59
CA THR A 103 -1.12 5.07 -12.12
C THR A 103 -0.89 3.67 -11.54
N TYR A 104 -1.97 2.89 -11.54
CA TYR A 104 -1.96 1.47 -11.17
C TYR A 104 -2.38 0.59 -12.35
N ASP A 105 -2.59 1.18 -13.53
CA ASP A 105 -3.24 0.53 -14.67
C ASP A 105 -2.35 -0.49 -15.38
N GLN A 106 -1.03 -0.38 -15.25
CA GLN A 106 -0.04 -1.35 -15.75
C GLN A 106 -0.27 -2.76 -15.23
N HIS A 107 -0.87 -2.90 -14.05
CA HIS A 107 -1.20 -4.20 -13.47
C HIS A 107 -2.41 -4.84 -14.14
N TRP A 108 -3.25 -4.08 -14.85
CA TRP A 108 -4.40 -4.60 -15.57
C TRP A 108 -4.06 -5.05 -17.00
N ASP A 109 -2.85 -4.72 -17.48
CA ASP A 109 -2.36 -5.20 -18.76
C ASP A 109 -2.23 -6.74 -18.77
N PRO A 110 -2.74 -7.45 -19.80
CA PRO A 110 -2.61 -8.90 -19.91
C PRO A 110 -1.17 -9.41 -20.03
N GLN A 111 -0.21 -8.57 -20.40
CA GLN A 111 1.21 -8.87 -20.45
C GLN A 111 1.88 -8.83 -19.07
N TRP A 112 1.21 -8.37 -18.02
CA TRP A 112 1.69 -8.46 -16.64
C TRP A 112 1.67 -9.90 -16.15
N THR A 113 2.66 -10.69 -16.58
CA THR A 113 2.81 -12.11 -16.25
C THR A 113 4.26 -12.55 -16.41
N SER A 114 4.72 -13.42 -15.51
CA SER A 114 6.02 -14.08 -15.61
C SER A 114 5.98 -15.43 -14.91
N ASP A 115 6.53 -16.46 -15.55
CA ASP A 115 6.71 -17.79 -14.92
C ASP A 115 7.98 -17.83 -14.04
N ARG A 116 8.74 -16.74 -13.98
CA ARG A 116 10.05 -16.66 -13.30
C ARG A 116 10.07 -15.63 -12.19
N LEU A 117 9.65 -14.39 -12.49
CA LEU A 117 9.71 -13.27 -11.56
C LEU A 117 8.54 -13.31 -10.58
N LEU A 118 8.83 -12.95 -9.33
CA LEU A 118 7.82 -12.44 -8.41
C LEU A 118 7.42 -11.04 -8.88
N LEU A 119 6.29 -10.92 -9.56
CA LEU A 119 5.75 -9.61 -9.93
C LEU A 119 5.09 -8.97 -8.71
N ILE A 120 5.41 -7.71 -8.45
CA ILE A 120 4.91 -6.95 -7.31
C ILE A 120 4.16 -5.73 -7.85
N PRO A 121 2.94 -5.42 -7.40
CA PRO A 121 2.32 -4.17 -7.79
C PRO A 121 3.15 -2.96 -7.34
N GLY A 122 3.34 -1.96 -8.20
CA GLY A 122 4.15 -0.78 -7.92
C GLY A 122 3.49 0.50 -8.40
N GLU A 123 3.90 1.64 -7.85
CA GLU A 123 3.47 2.96 -8.32
C GLU A 123 4.60 3.95 -7.99
N GLU A 124 4.93 4.84 -8.93
CA GLU A 124 5.62 6.08 -8.57
C GLU A 124 4.55 7.14 -8.24
N ALA A 125 4.23 7.21 -6.96
CA ALA A 125 3.15 8.01 -6.42
C ALA A 125 3.56 9.48 -6.24
N ASN A 126 2.53 10.32 -6.12
CA ASN A 126 2.61 11.78 -5.97
C ASN A 126 3.15 12.56 -7.17
N GLY A 127 2.87 13.87 -7.17
CA GLY A 127 3.38 14.82 -8.16
C GLY A 127 4.82 15.25 -7.89
N SER A 128 5.05 15.96 -6.79
CA SER A 128 6.39 16.27 -6.28
C SER A 128 6.29 16.47 -4.76
N PRO A 129 7.14 15.82 -3.95
CA PRO A 129 8.16 14.87 -4.34
C PRO A 129 7.56 13.53 -4.79
N HIS A 130 8.27 12.83 -5.68
CA HIS A 130 7.91 11.47 -6.08
C HIS A 130 8.21 10.47 -4.97
N ALA A 131 7.48 9.35 -4.96
CA ALA A 131 7.72 8.26 -4.03
C ALA A 131 7.42 6.92 -4.68
N ILE A 132 8.16 5.88 -4.28
CA ILE A 132 7.89 4.53 -4.75
C ILE A 132 7.03 3.78 -3.74
N VAL A 133 5.88 3.30 -4.19
CA VAL A 133 4.96 2.49 -3.40
C VAL A 133 4.94 1.07 -3.95
N LEU A 134 5.25 0.08 -3.11
CA LEU A 134 5.30 -1.33 -3.51
C LEU A 134 4.31 -2.19 -2.73
N GLY A 135 3.58 -3.05 -3.43
CA GLY A 135 2.63 -4.00 -2.86
C GLY A 135 1.30 -3.40 -2.41
N ALA A 136 0.97 -2.19 -2.86
CA ALA A 136 -0.35 -1.61 -2.65
C ALA A 136 -1.42 -2.45 -3.38
N VAL A 137 -2.64 -2.47 -2.85
CA VAL A 137 -3.77 -3.19 -3.46
C VAL A 137 -4.49 -2.36 -4.52
N ASP A 138 -4.10 -1.08 -4.60
CA ASP A 138 -4.62 -0.07 -5.52
C ASP A 138 -3.71 1.17 -5.48
N ASN A 139 -4.04 2.19 -6.26
CA ASN A 139 -3.26 3.43 -6.29
C ASN A 139 -3.29 4.21 -4.96
N VAL A 140 -2.24 5.00 -4.72
CA VAL A 140 -2.14 5.95 -3.62
C VAL A 140 -2.39 7.37 -4.15
N VAL A 141 -3.54 7.93 -3.79
CA VAL A 141 -3.97 9.22 -4.34
C VAL A 141 -3.28 10.38 -3.64
N ASP A 142 -2.62 11.23 -4.44
CA ASP A 142 -2.02 12.47 -3.99
C ASP A 142 -3.04 13.62 -3.99
N GLY A 143 -3.55 13.95 -2.81
CA GLY A 143 -4.57 14.97 -2.59
C GLY A 143 -4.04 16.40 -2.68
N ALA A 144 -4.95 17.37 -2.78
CA ALA A 144 -4.57 18.79 -2.74
C ALA A 144 -4.17 19.18 -1.32
N ASN A 145 -3.09 19.95 -1.18
CA ASN A 145 -2.70 20.50 0.12
C ASN A 145 -3.55 21.75 0.46
N PRO A 146 -4.28 21.78 1.59
CA PRO A 146 -5.11 22.95 1.92
C PRO A 146 -4.27 24.23 2.12
N PRO A 147 -4.84 25.42 1.82
CA PRO A 147 -4.14 26.67 2.02
C PRO A 147 -3.66 26.84 3.47
N GLY A 148 -2.36 27.09 3.64
CA GLY A 148 -1.75 27.34 4.96
C GLY A 148 -1.36 26.08 5.76
N SER A 149 -1.54 24.86 5.25
CA SER A 149 -0.91 23.68 5.87
C SER A 149 0.57 23.55 5.50
N ALA A 150 1.29 22.76 6.29
CA ALA A 150 2.67 22.39 5.99
C ALA A 150 2.78 21.73 4.61
N ALA A 151 3.85 22.01 3.87
CA ALA A 151 4.04 21.53 2.51
C ALA A 151 3.90 20.00 2.39
N PHE A 152 4.42 19.26 3.37
CA PHE A 152 4.45 17.79 3.37
C PHE A 152 3.14 17.10 3.79
N ARG A 153 2.07 17.84 4.11
CA ARG A 153 0.82 17.25 4.63
C ARG A 153 0.24 16.20 3.67
N HIS A 154 0.16 16.51 2.37
CA HIS A 154 -0.40 15.60 1.37
C HIS A 154 0.44 14.32 1.26
N VAL A 155 1.78 14.45 1.19
CA VAL A 155 2.71 13.30 1.22
C VAL A 155 2.53 12.44 2.48
N GLN A 156 2.34 13.07 3.64
CA GLN A 156 2.08 12.33 4.88
C GLN A 156 0.76 11.55 4.85
N GLN A 157 -0.27 12.11 4.20
CA GLN A 157 -1.55 11.42 4.01
C GLN A 157 -1.41 10.24 3.05
N SER A 158 -0.61 10.38 1.97
CA SER A 158 -0.24 9.28 1.07
C SER A 158 0.50 8.16 1.81
N ILE A 159 1.45 8.49 2.70
CA ILE A 159 2.15 7.49 3.52
C ILE A 159 1.19 6.73 4.43
N TRP A 160 0.23 7.42 5.05
CA TRP A 160 -0.77 6.75 5.89
C TRP A 160 -1.72 5.88 5.08
N ASP A 161 -2.11 6.30 3.87
CA ASP A 161 -2.92 5.47 2.98
C ASP A 161 -2.17 4.22 2.53
N ALA A 162 -0.94 4.37 2.03
CA ALA A 162 -0.05 3.26 1.65
C ALA A 162 0.16 2.26 2.80
N ARG A 163 0.41 2.74 4.02
CA ARG A 163 0.53 1.87 5.21
C ARG A 163 -0.76 1.15 5.55
N SER A 164 -1.91 1.75 5.29
CA SER A 164 -3.19 1.08 5.50
C SER A 164 -3.48 -0.01 4.45
N GLN A 165 -2.75 0.03 3.33
CA GLN A 165 -2.71 -1.03 2.32
C GLN A 165 -1.69 -2.13 2.61
N ASP A 166 -0.91 -1.98 3.70
CA ASP A 166 0.29 -2.77 3.97
C ASP A 166 1.37 -2.68 2.89
N ALA A 167 1.41 -1.56 2.16
CA ALA A 167 2.41 -1.28 1.14
C ALA A 167 3.72 -0.77 1.76
N VAL A 168 4.80 -0.89 0.99
CA VAL A 168 6.08 -0.27 1.29
C VAL A 168 6.10 1.14 0.70
N TRP A 169 6.76 2.07 1.38
CA TRP A 169 6.96 3.44 0.94
C TRP A 169 8.46 3.74 0.89
N HIS A 170 8.95 4.14 -0.27
CA HIS A 170 10.32 4.63 -0.47
C HIS A 170 10.28 6.10 -0.86
N ILE A 171 11.28 6.85 -0.40
CA ILE A 171 11.57 8.16 -0.99
C ILE A 171 12.34 7.89 -2.29
N ALA A 172 11.78 8.30 -3.42
CA ALA A 172 12.42 8.24 -4.74
C ALA A 172 13.43 9.38 -4.84
N HIS A 173 14.63 9.13 -5.38
CA HIS A 173 15.67 10.11 -5.68
C HIS A 173 15.55 11.47 -4.94
N PRO A 174 15.83 11.50 -3.62
CA PRO A 174 15.50 12.64 -2.74
C PRO A 174 16.15 13.98 -3.11
N ASP A 175 17.16 13.95 -3.98
CA ASP A 175 17.80 15.12 -4.55
C ASP A 175 16.91 15.91 -5.53
N ASP A 176 15.72 15.37 -5.88
CA ASP A 176 14.68 16.00 -6.71
C ASP A 176 13.34 16.16 -5.98
N GLY A 177 13.35 16.49 -4.68
CA GLY A 177 12.08 16.70 -3.97
C GLY A 177 12.19 17.09 -2.51
N GLU A 178 13.15 16.52 -1.80
CA GLU A 178 13.28 16.65 -0.35
C GLU A 178 14.59 17.30 0.07
N TYR A 179 15.61 17.30 -0.78
CA TYR A 179 16.97 17.63 -0.37
C TYR A 179 17.77 18.29 -1.48
N THR A 180 18.61 19.25 -1.10
CA THR A 180 19.78 19.63 -1.90
C THR A 180 21.00 19.73 -1.00
N ARG A 181 22.20 19.51 -1.54
CA ARG A 181 23.43 19.68 -0.75
C ARG A 181 23.64 21.10 -0.23
N ALA A 182 23.17 22.10 -0.97
CA ALA A 182 23.32 23.51 -0.61
C ALA A 182 22.36 23.95 0.50
N ALA A 183 21.09 23.53 0.44
CA ALA A 183 20.06 23.97 1.39
C ALA A 183 19.82 22.97 2.53
N GLY A 184 20.23 21.71 2.35
CA GLY A 184 19.83 20.60 3.20
C GLY A 184 18.39 20.13 2.93
N PRO A 185 17.82 19.38 3.87
CA PRO A 185 16.44 18.88 3.80
C PRO A 185 15.41 20.03 3.86
N ASN A 186 14.38 19.97 3.03
CA ASN A 186 13.24 20.91 3.04
C ASN A 186 12.06 20.39 3.89
N ASP A 187 10.92 21.08 3.87
CA ASP A 187 9.73 20.69 4.64
C ASP A 187 9.23 19.26 4.32
N ASN A 188 9.35 18.80 3.08
CA ASN A 188 8.95 17.45 2.65
C ASN A 188 9.77 16.34 3.33
N ALA A 189 11.00 16.64 3.76
CA ALA A 189 11.81 15.72 4.53
C ALA A 189 11.28 15.42 5.95
N SER A 190 10.25 16.14 6.40
CA SER A 190 9.62 15.96 7.72
C SER A 190 8.62 14.80 7.80
N VAL A 191 8.33 14.15 6.67
CA VAL A 191 7.42 12.99 6.63
C VAL A 191 7.87 11.87 7.57
N GLN A 192 6.92 11.09 8.07
CA GLN A 192 7.16 9.97 8.98
C GLN A 192 6.43 8.71 8.50
N GLY A 193 7.02 7.55 8.81
CA GLY A 193 6.48 6.25 8.40
C GLY A 193 7.06 5.69 7.09
N ILE A 194 8.13 6.31 6.58
CA ILE A 194 8.90 5.82 5.44
C ILE A 194 9.66 4.52 5.78
N HIS A 195 9.90 3.66 4.79
CA HIS A 195 10.59 2.38 4.98
C HIS A 195 12.01 2.40 4.42
N ASN A 196 12.18 2.89 3.18
CA ASN A 196 13.47 2.95 2.51
C ASN A 196 13.71 4.32 1.87
N ILE A 197 14.97 4.59 1.58
CA ILE A 197 15.42 5.77 0.85
C ILE A 197 16.22 5.26 -0.34
N GLU A 198 15.89 5.72 -1.54
CA GLU A 198 16.72 5.46 -2.70
C GLU A 198 18.05 6.21 -2.57
N VAL A 199 19.17 5.48 -2.67
CA VAL A 199 20.53 6.03 -2.51
C VAL A 199 21.46 5.76 -3.68
N LEU A 200 20.98 5.01 -4.68
CA LEU A 200 21.74 4.69 -5.88
C LEU A 200 20.75 4.52 -7.04
N ASN A 201 20.66 5.55 -7.86
CA ASN A 201 19.83 5.60 -9.05
C ASN A 201 20.68 6.11 -10.21
N VAL A 202 20.48 5.58 -11.42
CA VAL A 202 21.28 5.93 -12.61
C VAL A 202 21.07 7.37 -13.08
N SER A 203 19.89 7.96 -12.83
CA SER A 203 19.48 9.28 -13.34
C SER A 203 19.87 10.45 -12.42
N THR A 204 20.24 10.16 -11.17
CA THR A 204 20.37 11.16 -10.09
C THR A 204 21.68 10.99 -9.30
N ASN A 205 21.96 11.86 -8.33
CA ASN A 205 23.25 11.94 -7.65
C ASN A 205 23.27 11.06 -6.37
N PRO A 206 23.88 9.85 -6.38
CA PRO A 206 23.85 8.94 -5.22
C PRO A 206 24.50 9.54 -3.98
N ASP A 207 25.48 10.40 -4.21
CA ASP A 207 26.24 11.06 -3.17
C ASP A 207 25.36 12.10 -2.46
N ALA A 208 24.47 12.82 -3.15
CA ALA A 208 23.47 13.68 -2.50
C ALA A 208 22.38 12.86 -1.77
N GLN A 209 21.94 11.75 -2.36
CA GLN A 209 20.93 10.87 -1.76
C GLN A 209 21.44 10.19 -0.48
N MET A 210 22.70 9.76 -0.47
CA MET A 210 23.33 9.21 0.73
C MET A 210 23.48 10.29 1.81
N ASP A 211 23.80 11.55 1.45
CA ASP A 211 23.83 12.65 2.43
C ASP A 211 22.44 12.83 3.08
N PHE A 212 21.38 12.82 2.27
CA PHE A 212 20.01 12.88 2.77
C PHE A 212 19.72 11.72 3.74
N ALA A 213 20.01 10.48 3.36
CA ALA A 213 19.80 9.30 4.20
C ALA A 213 20.53 9.40 5.54
N GLU A 214 21.80 9.81 5.55
CA GLU A 214 22.57 10.02 6.78
C GLU A 214 21.96 11.12 7.66
N THR A 215 21.44 12.21 7.07
CA THR A 215 20.72 13.23 7.86
C THR A 215 19.48 12.66 8.55
N ARG A 216 18.74 11.76 7.89
CA ARG A 216 17.56 11.11 8.48
C ARG A 216 17.98 10.16 9.60
N TRP A 217 18.95 9.29 9.37
CA TRP A 217 19.44 8.33 10.38
C TRP A 217 19.99 9.02 11.63
N ASN A 218 20.69 10.15 11.46
CA ASN A 218 21.17 10.99 12.56
C ASN A 218 20.04 11.61 13.38
N ARG A 219 18.83 11.74 12.80
CA ARG A 219 17.61 12.23 13.47
C ARG A 219 16.73 11.10 14.00
N GLY A 220 17.25 9.87 14.07
CA GLY A 220 16.54 8.71 14.63
C GLY A 220 15.55 8.06 13.67
N TYR A 221 15.63 8.34 12.37
CA TYR A 221 14.89 7.56 11.37
C TYR A 221 15.58 6.22 11.17
N VAL A 222 14.79 5.14 11.10
CA VAL A 222 15.29 3.78 10.96
C VAL A 222 14.83 3.22 9.62
N THR A 223 15.51 3.62 8.55
CA THR A 223 15.16 3.28 7.17
C THR A 223 16.23 2.40 6.51
N GLY A 224 15.81 1.53 5.59
CA GLY A 224 16.73 0.86 4.69
C GLY A 224 17.13 1.75 3.51
N VAL A 225 17.96 1.20 2.63
CA VAL A 225 18.36 1.81 1.37
C VAL A 225 17.88 0.99 0.18
N THR A 226 17.53 1.65 -0.92
CA THR A 226 17.21 1.01 -2.20
C THR A 226 18.04 1.61 -3.33
N ALA A 227 18.12 0.85 -4.40
CA ALA A 227 18.67 1.27 -5.67
C ALA A 227 17.76 0.83 -6.79
N ALA A 228 17.69 1.65 -7.81
CA ALA A 228 16.81 1.39 -8.91
C ALA A 228 17.34 1.94 -10.22
N SER A 229 16.95 1.27 -11.31
CA SER A 229 17.35 1.70 -12.65
C SER A 229 16.60 2.94 -13.12
N ASP A 230 15.41 3.22 -12.58
CA ASP A 230 14.54 4.28 -13.08
C ASP A 230 14.39 4.16 -14.61
N CYS A 231 14.25 2.91 -15.05
CA CYS A 231 14.40 2.54 -16.45
C CYS A 231 13.15 2.92 -17.23
N HIS A 232 13.29 3.95 -18.05
CA HIS A 232 12.27 4.41 -18.99
C HIS A 232 12.49 3.91 -20.42
N PHE A 233 13.72 3.51 -20.79
CA PHE A 233 14.11 3.35 -22.20
C PHE A 233 14.76 2.02 -22.48
N ARG A 234 14.14 1.22 -23.36
CA ARG A 234 14.76 0.01 -23.92
C ARG A 234 16.06 0.28 -24.66
N GLU A 235 16.21 1.47 -25.24
CA GLU A 235 17.40 1.89 -25.98
C GLU A 235 18.64 1.98 -25.07
N LEU A 236 18.45 2.10 -23.76
CA LEU A 236 19.53 2.22 -22.78
C LEU A 236 19.77 0.94 -21.97
N TRP A 237 19.10 -0.18 -22.27
CA TRP A 237 19.16 -1.40 -21.46
C TRP A 237 20.57 -1.99 -21.27
N ASP A 238 21.50 -1.71 -22.18
CA ASP A 238 22.90 -2.17 -22.06
C ASP A 238 23.66 -1.47 -20.92
N ILE A 239 23.17 -0.32 -20.45
CA ILE A 239 23.85 0.51 -19.43
C ILE A 239 22.94 1.01 -18.29
N ALA A 240 21.61 0.92 -18.45
CA ALA A 240 20.59 1.47 -17.55
C ALA A 240 19.26 0.69 -17.66
N GLY A 241 19.33 -0.64 -17.82
CA GLY A 241 18.15 -1.51 -17.86
C GLY A 241 17.69 -1.97 -16.47
N PRO A 242 16.53 -2.67 -16.39
CA PRO A 242 16.05 -3.26 -15.14
C PRO A 242 17.16 -4.08 -14.45
N GLY A 243 17.47 -3.73 -13.19
CA GLY A 243 18.55 -4.32 -12.40
C GLY A 243 19.92 -3.65 -12.56
N GLN A 244 19.99 -2.45 -13.14
CA GLN A 244 21.21 -1.65 -13.29
C GLN A 244 20.96 -0.18 -12.90
N PRO A 245 21.07 0.19 -11.60
CA PRO A 245 21.49 -0.61 -10.45
C PRO A 245 20.41 -1.58 -9.91
N ALA A 246 20.81 -2.45 -8.96
CA ALA A 246 19.93 -3.46 -8.36
C ALA A 246 19.84 -3.33 -6.83
N THR A 247 18.65 -3.62 -6.31
CA THR A 247 18.39 -3.83 -4.89
C THR A 247 18.41 -5.33 -4.59
N ARG A 248 19.11 -5.73 -3.53
CA ARG A 248 19.01 -7.08 -2.94
C ARG A 248 18.26 -6.99 -1.63
N VAL A 249 17.29 -7.87 -1.44
CA VAL A 249 16.40 -7.93 -0.27
C VAL A 249 16.62 -9.24 0.46
N PHE A 250 16.86 -9.21 1.78
CA PHE A 250 16.99 -10.43 2.60
C PHE A 250 15.62 -10.87 3.10
N ALA A 251 14.96 -11.73 2.32
CA ALA A 251 13.62 -12.24 2.60
C ALA A 251 13.66 -13.59 3.31
N GLY A 252 12.69 -13.83 4.20
CA GLY A 252 12.57 -15.11 4.91
C GLY A 252 12.25 -16.28 3.99
N ASP A 253 11.50 -16.02 2.91
CA ASP A 253 11.11 -16.97 1.88
C ASP A 253 11.07 -16.27 0.50
N ARG A 254 11.00 -17.06 -0.59
CA ARG A 254 10.77 -16.53 -1.94
C ARG A 254 9.27 -16.34 -2.17
N SER A 255 8.70 -15.27 -1.62
CA SER A 255 7.32 -14.84 -1.84
C SER A 255 7.21 -13.31 -1.92
N VAL A 256 6.15 -12.79 -2.55
CA VAL A 256 5.94 -11.32 -2.64
C VAL A 256 5.84 -10.75 -1.23
N ARG A 257 5.07 -11.41 -0.36
CA ARG A 257 4.86 -10.97 1.02
C ARG A 257 6.16 -10.94 1.83
N ALA A 258 7.03 -11.96 1.69
CA ALA A 258 8.31 -11.98 2.37
C ALA A 258 9.28 -10.89 1.88
N ILE A 259 9.26 -10.56 0.59
CA ILE A 259 10.02 -9.43 0.03
C ILE A 259 9.54 -8.11 0.63
N LEU A 260 8.22 -7.88 0.61
CA LEU A 260 7.64 -6.65 1.15
C LEU A 260 7.90 -6.51 2.66
N ASP A 261 7.86 -7.61 3.43
CA ASP A 261 8.18 -7.60 4.86
C ASP A 261 9.66 -7.24 5.12
N ALA A 262 10.57 -7.79 4.30
CA ALA A 262 12.00 -7.47 4.37
C ALA A 262 12.30 -6.02 3.96
N LEU A 263 11.60 -5.49 2.94
CA LEU A 263 11.67 -4.08 2.55
C LEU A 263 11.17 -3.16 3.67
N LYS A 264 10.07 -3.50 4.37
CA LYS A 264 9.61 -2.72 5.54
C LYS A 264 10.61 -2.74 6.70
N ALA A 265 11.31 -3.85 6.88
CA ALA A 265 12.40 -3.97 7.84
C ALA A 265 13.69 -3.26 7.40
N GLY A 266 13.76 -2.78 6.14
CA GLY A 266 14.96 -2.16 5.57
C GLY A 266 16.11 -3.15 5.34
N ARG A 267 15.83 -4.46 5.27
CA ARG A 267 16.81 -5.53 5.13
C ARG A 267 17.32 -5.64 3.70
N THR A 268 18.05 -4.62 3.29
CA THR A 268 18.44 -4.39 1.91
C THR A 268 19.93 -4.07 1.78
N THR A 269 20.45 -4.32 0.58
CA THR A 269 21.71 -3.76 0.11
C THR A 269 21.59 -3.44 -1.37
N VAL A 270 22.34 -2.45 -1.81
CA VAL A 270 22.33 -1.98 -3.19
C VAL A 270 23.64 -2.30 -3.88
N SER A 271 23.57 -2.50 -5.19
CA SER A 271 24.73 -2.73 -6.05
C SER A 271 24.54 -2.03 -7.39
N SER A 272 25.63 -1.66 -8.05
CA SER A 272 25.63 -1.06 -9.39
C SER A 272 25.05 -1.98 -10.47
N GLY A 273 24.80 -3.26 -10.14
CA GLY A 273 23.99 -4.17 -10.93
C GLY A 273 24.00 -5.57 -10.34
N VAL A 274 23.30 -6.52 -10.96
CA VAL A 274 23.20 -7.91 -10.48
C VAL A 274 24.57 -8.59 -10.32
N SER A 275 25.52 -8.27 -11.21
CA SER A 275 26.90 -8.80 -11.20
C SER A 275 27.91 -7.86 -10.51
N GLY A 276 27.45 -6.74 -9.93
CA GLY A 276 28.30 -5.77 -9.24
C GLY A 276 28.75 -6.25 -7.85
N PRO A 277 29.54 -5.43 -7.12
CA PRO A 277 29.96 -5.76 -5.77
C PRO A 277 28.76 -6.01 -4.86
N PHE A 278 28.79 -7.11 -4.11
CA PHE A 278 27.77 -7.46 -3.13
C PHE A 278 28.35 -7.33 -1.73
N VAL A 279 28.00 -6.23 -1.07
CA VAL A 279 28.40 -5.93 0.31
C VAL A 279 27.30 -6.32 1.29
N THR A 280 27.69 -6.85 2.45
CA THR A 280 26.80 -7.16 3.58
C THR A 280 27.44 -6.65 4.86
N ILE A 281 26.61 -6.23 5.82
CA ILE A 281 27.03 -5.84 7.17
C ILE A 281 26.18 -6.60 8.17
N GLU A 282 26.83 -7.09 9.22
CA GLU A 282 26.23 -7.84 10.31
C GLU A 282 26.84 -7.38 11.64
N ALA A 283 26.11 -7.52 12.75
CA ALA A 283 26.59 -7.17 14.09
C ALA A 283 26.37 -8.30 15.09
N ASP A 284 27.44 -8.57 15.85
CA ASP A 284 27.48 -9.36 17.08
C ASP A 284 27.55 -8.35 18.24
N LEU A 285 26.42 -8.09 18.89
CA LEU A 285 26.32 -7.07 19.93
C LEU A 285 26.63 -7.60 21.34
N ASP A 286 26.56 -8.91 21.56
CA ASP A 286 26.82 -9.54 22.86
C ASP A 286 28.21 -10.22 22.95
N GLY A 287 28.91 -10.31 21.83
CA GLY A 287 30.28 -10.82 21.71
C GLY A 287 30.39 -12.33 21.83
N ASP A 288 29.31 -13.08 21.57
CA ASP A 288 29.30 -14.55 21.62
C ASP A 288 29.88 -15.22 20.35
N GLY A 289 30.11 -14.44 19.29
CA GLY A 289 30.62 -14.87 17.99
C GLY A 289 29.56 -15.18 16.94
N ARG A 290 28.28 -15.01 17.26
CA ARG A 290 27.13 -15.11 16.35
C ARG A 290 26.67 -13.71 15.98
N PHE A 291 26.14 -13.56 14.77
CA PHE A 291 25.78 -12.25 14.24
C PHE A 291 24.26 -12.18 14.06
N GLU A 292 23.55 -11.68 15.07
CA GLU A 292 22.09 -11.71 15.10
C GLU A 292 21.40 -10.51 14.45
N ALA A 293 22.15 -9.46 14.12
CA ALA A 293 21.64 -8.31 13.38
C ALA A 293 22.32 -8.21 12.01
N ILE A 294 21.52 -7.96 10.97
CA ILE A 294 21.99 -7.67 9.62
C ILE A 294 21.65 -6.22 9.24
N GLY A 295 22.25 -5.70 8.17
CA GLY A 295 21.89 -4.39 7.62
C GLY A 295 20.37 -4.25 7.43
N GLY A 296 19.81 -3.19 7.98
CA GLY A 296 18.38 -2.96 8.12
C GLY A 296 17.86 -3.14 9.55
N ASP A 297 18.42 -4.05 10.34
CA ASP A 297 17.89 -4.35 11.68
C ASP A 297 18.10 -3.21 12.68
N GLU A 298 17.15 -3.08 13.61
CA GLU A 298 17.25 -2.20 14.79
C GLU A 298 17.31 -3.06 16.04
N THR A 299 18.40 -2.94 16.79
CA THR A 299 18.61 -3.70 18.03
C THR A 299 18.66 -2.78 19.24
N VAL A 300 18.06 -3.21 20.35
CA VAL A 300 18.11 -2.49 21.63
C VAL A 300 19.06 -3.20 22.60
N VAL A 301 20.06 -2.48 23.10
CA VAL A 301 21.02 -2.98 24.09
C VAL A 301 20.80 -2.33 25.45
N GLY A 302 21.17 -3.01 26.53
CA GLY A 302 20.94 -2.52 27.90
C GLY A 302 21.85 -1.37 28.34
N SER A 303 23.02 -1.18 27.71
CA SER A 303 23.95 -0.10 28.05
C SER A 303 24.84 0.28 26.86
N ARG A 304 25.43 1.48 26.90
CA ARG A 304 26.44 1.92 25.92
C ARG A 304 27.72 1.07 25.94
N LYS A 305 28.01 0.40 27.05
CA LYS A 305 29.23 -0.41 27.21
C LYS A 305 28.95 -1.83 26.75
N LEU A 306 29.33 -2.11 25.50
CA LEU A 306 29.23 -3.46 24.94
C LEU A 306 30.35 -4.37 25.46
N PRO A 307 30.16 -5.71 25.37
CA PRO A 307 31.21 -6.68 25.61
C PRO A 307 32.44 -6.43 24.72
N ARG A 308 33.64 -6.72 25.24
CA ARG A 308 34.90 -6.48 24.51
C ARG A 308 34.98 -7.21 23.16
N ARG A 309 34.21 -8.29 22.99
CA ARG A 309 34.16 -9.10 21.77
C ARG A 309 33.05 -8.67 20.79
N ALA A 310 32.20 -7.72 21.17
CA ALA A 310 31.17 -7.19 20.27
C ALA A 310 31.83 -6.64 19.00
N SER A 311 31.29 -7.01 17.84
CA SER A 311 31.95 -6.77 16.57
C SER A 311 30.97 -6.55 15.41
N LEU A 312 31.43 -5.81 14.42
CA LEU A 312 30.80 -5.71 13.10
C LEU A 312 31.53 -6.65 12.14
N ARG A 313 30.78 -7.37 11.30
CA ARG A 313 31.32 -8.14 10.19
C ARG A 313 30.82 -7.54 8.88
N VAL A 314 31.77 -7.16 8.02
CA VAL A 314 31.49 -6.67 6.67
C VAL A 314 32.09 -7.63 5.68
N ARG A 315 31.27 -8.14 4.77
CA ARG A 315 31.70 -9.06 3.71
C ARG A 315 31.38 -8.48 2.35
N VAL A 316 32.39 -8.43 1.48
CA VAL A 316 32.27 -7.97 0.09
C VAL A 316 32.55 -9.15 -0.83
N ARG A 317 31.57 -9.51 -1.65
CA ARG A 317 31.73 -10.43 -2.78
C ARG A 317 31.78 -9.65 -4.09
N GLN A 318 32.48 -10.18 -5.10
CA GLN A 318 32.60 -9.58 -6.43
C GLN A 318 33.17 -8.13 -6.42
N GLY A 319 34.02 -7.81 -5.44
CA GLY A 319 34.55 -6.46 -5.24
C GLY A 319 36.08 -6.36 -5.27
N ALA A 320 36.80 -7.32 -5.84
CA ALA A 320 38.28 -7.28 -5.84
C ALA A 320 38.81 -5.96 -6.44
N GLY A 321 39.74 -5.31 -5.72
CA GLY A 321 40.34 -4.04 -6.14
C GLY A 321 39.50 -2.78 -5.85
N THR A 322 38.27 -2.93 -5.40
CA THR A 322 37.44 -1.80 -4.95
C THR A 322 37.87 -1.28 -3.57
N ARG A 323 37.51 -0.04 -3.26
CA ARG A 323 37.67 0.58 -1.94
C ARG A 323 36.45 0.25 -1.08
N LEU A 324 36.67 -0.30 0.11
CA LEU A 324 35.67 -0.57 1.12
C LEU A 324 35.76 0.49 2.22
N LEU A 325 34.64 1.17 2.46
CA LEU A 325 34.47 2.14 3.53
C LEU A 325 33.41 1.64 4.52
N VAL A 326 33.67 1.80 5.81
CA VAL A 326 32.67 1.53 6.86
C VAL A 326 32.47 2.80 7.67
N TYR A 327 31.23 3.27 7.76
CA TYR A 327 30.85 4.46 8.49
C TYR A 327 29.98 4.10 9.69
N GLY A 328 30.10 4.89 10.75
CA GLY A 328 29.12 4.97 11.82
C GLY A 328 28.62 6.40 11.98
N THR A 329 27.63 6.62 12.85
CA THR A 329 27.14 7.96 13.21
C THR A 329 28.29 8.94 13.50
N PRO A 330 28.37 10.13 12.87
CA PRO A 330 27.35 10.80 12.05
C PRO A 330 27.40 10.55 10.54
N GLY A 331 28.20 9.59 10.06
CA GLY A 331 28.35 9.26 8.64
C GLY A 331 29.58 9.90 8.00
N ARG A 332 29.48 10.27 6.72
CA ARG A 332 30.61 10.78 5.90
C ARG A 332 31.13 12.16 6.33
N SER A 333 30.44 12.82 7.25
CA SER A 333 30.93 14.03 7.92
C SER A 333 32.01 13.76 8.98
N ALA A 334 32.29 12.48 9.27
CA ALA A 334 33.39 12.03 10.13
C ALA A 334 34.31 11.05 9.38
N GLU A 335 35.45 10.72 9.99
CA GLU A 335 36.37 9.71 9.45
C GLU A 335 35.71 8.33 9.41
N ALA A 336 35.98 7.57 8.35
CA ALA A 336 35.50 6.20 8.24
C ALA A 336 36.14 5.32 9.32
N LEU A 337 35.34 4.41 9.89
CA LEU A 337 35.81 3.38 10.83
C LEU A 337 36.75 2.38 10.14
N LEU A 338 36.59 2.22 8.83
CA LEU A 338 37.45 1.45 7.95
C LEU A 338 37.58 2.16 6.61
N ASP A 339 38.79 2.22 6.08
CA ASP A 339 39.09 2.57 4.70
C ASP A 339 40.17 1.61 4.20
N THR A 340 39.82 0.70 3.30
CA THR A 340 40.75 -0.32 2.82
C THR A 340 40.43 -0.80 1.42
N THR A 341 41.38 -1.42 0.75
CA THR A 341 41.15 -2.10 -0.53
C THR A 341 40.70 -3.53 -0.31
N VAL A 342 39.66 -3.94 -1.03
CA VAL A 342 39.16 -5.32 -1.09
C VAL A 342 40.17 -6.19 -1.83
N ARG A 343 40.73 -7.20 -1.14
CA ARG A 343 41.89 -7.96 -1.64
C ARG A 343 41.54 -9.14 -2.55
N GLY A 344 40.29 -9.56 -2.57
CA GLY A 344 39.82 -10.71 -3.36
C GLY A 344 38.33 -10.64 -3.67
N ASN A 345 37.81 -11.64 -4.38
CA ASN A 345 36.40 -11.70 -4.78
C ASN A 345 35.44 -12.08 -3.65
N ASP A 346 35.97 -12.42 -2.47
CA ASP A 346 35.23 -12.65 -1.24
C ASP A 346 36.15 -12.22 -0.07
N ASP A 347 35.98 -10.99 0.41
CA ASP A 347 36.78 -10.40 1.47
C ASP A 347 35.89 -10.10 2.67
N THR A 348 36.28 -10.57 3.85
CA THR A 348 35.55 -10.36 5.11
C THR A 348 36.43 -9.59 6.09
N ARG A 349 35.87 -8.52 6.65
CA ARG A 349 36.50 -7.67 7.67
C ARG A 349 35.68 -7.67 8.93
N THR A 350 36.36 -7.78 10.07
CA THR A 350 35.74 -7.69 11.39
C THR A 350 36.29 -6.47 12.11
N LEU A 351 35.40 -5.66 12.68
CA LEU A 351 35.74 -4.43 13.39
C LEU A 351 35.20 -4.48 14.82
N PRO A 352 35.94 -3.95 15.82
CA PRO A 352 35.39 -3.80 17.16
C PRO A 352 34.21 -2.81 17.13
N LEU A 353 33.13 -3.14 17.86
CA LEU A 353 31.93 -2.31 17.92
C LEU A 353 31.94 -1.44 19.18
N SER A 354 31.72 -0.14 19.02
CA SER A 354 31.56 0.80 20.14
C SER A 354 30.45 1.82 19.86
N LEU A 355 29.71 2.21 20.89
CA LEU A 355 28.54 3.08 20.76
C LEU A 355 28.93 4.52 21.16
N SER A 356 28.84 5.45 20.21
CA SER A 356 29.10 6.88 20.42
C SER A 356 27.93 7.64 21.09
N GLY A 357 26.73 7.05 21.13
CA GLY A 357 25.52 7.65 21.69
C GLY A 357 24.46 6.61 22.07
N ASP A 358 23.26 7.10 22.42
CA ASP A 358 22.10 6.24 22.74
C ASP A 358 21.37 5.72 21.49
N HIS A 359 21.62 6.34 20.34
CA HIS A 359 21.22 5.85 19.04
C HIS A 359 22.42 6.00 18.11
N VAL A 360 22.86 4.89 17.54
CA VAL A 360 23.93 4.86 16.54
C VAL A 360 23.54 3.93 15.41
N TRP A 361 24.18 4.11 14.28
CA TRP A 361 24.02 3.27 13.10
C TRP A 361 25.38 3.01 12.47
N PHE A 362 25.52 1.87 11.79
CA PHE A 362 26.73 1.47 11.06
C PHE A 362 26.35 0.97 9.67
N ARG A 363 27.08 1.41 8.64
CA ARG A 363 26.87 0.95 7.25
C ARG A 363 28.21 0.76 6.55
N ALA A 364 28.20 -0.03 5.49
CA ALA A 364 29.34 -0.16 4.58
C ALA A 364 28.99 0.35 3.19
N GLU A 365 30.00 0.90 2.50
CA GLU A 365 29.91 1.19 1.06
C GLU A 365 31.17 0.74 0.33
N VAL A 366 30.99 0.40 -0.94
CA VAL A 366 32.04 -0.01 -1.86
C VAL A 366 32.13 1.02 -2.97
N ARG A 367 33.34 1.49 -3.25
CA ARG A 367 33.61 2.50 -4.27
C ARG A 367 34.71 2.07 -5.24
N SER A 368 34.58 2.48 -6.50
CA SER A 368 35.58 2.25 -7.54
C SER A 368 35.32 3.15 -8.76
N PRO A 369 36.24 3.23 -9.74
CA PRO A 369 35.97 3.91 -11.00
C PRO A 369 34.74 3.33 -11.71
N GLY A 370 33.98 4.19 -12.40
CA GLY A 370 32.73 3.79 -13.03
C GLY A 370 32.02 4.88 -13.80
N SER A 371 31.00 4.48 -14.57
CA SER A 371 30.00 5.42 -15.06
C SER A 371 29.47 6.21 -13.87
N ALA A 372 29.50 7.53 -14.03
CA ALA A 372 28.84 8.42 -13.11
C ALA A 372 27.33 8.15 -13.23
N SER A 373 26.69 7.84 -12.12
CA SER A 373 25.23 7.91 -12.00
C SER A 373 24.84 9.38 -11.82
N GLY A 374 23.87 9.84 -12.60
CA GLY A 374 23.40 11.23 -12.64
C GLY A 374 24.00 12.05 -13.78
N ALA A 375 23.16 12.86 -14.45
CA ALA A 375 23.56 13.76 -15.54
C ALA A 375 24.60 14.83 -15.15
N ASP A 376 24.73 15.11 -13.85
CA ASP A 376 25.63 16.12 -13.27
C ASP A 376 26.91 15.54 -12.64
N ALA A 377 27.09 14.22 -12.68
CA ALA A 377 28.23 13.60 -12.02
C ALA A 377 29.48 13.66 -12.94
N ASP A 378 30.60 14.15 -12.39
CA ASP A 378 31.88 14.24 -13.11
C ASP A 378 32.35 12.83 -13.54
N PRO A 379 32.40 12.55 -14.86
CA PRO A 379 32.74 11.23 -15.39
C PRO A 379 34.21 10.84 -15.17
N ALA A 380 35.04 11.77 -14.69
CA ALA A 380 36.44 11.53 -14.39
C ALA A 380 36.71 11.13 -12.92
N LEU A 381 35.68 11.05 -12.06
CA LEU A 381 35.87 10.73 -10.65
C LEU A 381 36.23 9.24 -10.45
N PRO A 382 37.41 8.92 -9.88
CA PRO A 382 37.88 7.54 -9.68
C PRO A 382 37.18 6.80 -8.53
N ASP A 383 36.21 7.41 -7.85
CA ASP A 383 35.65 6.94 -6.57
C ASP A 383 34.12 7.03 -6.55
N GLN A 384 33.45 6.28 -7.45
CA GLN A 384 31.98 6.23 -7.55
C GLN A 384 31.38 5.17 -6.62
N LEU A 385 30.19 5.44 -6.08
CA LEU A 385 29.44 4.47 -5.29
C LEU A 385 29.06 3.26 -6.16
N ARG A 386 29.46 2.05 -5.73
CA ARG A 386 29.16 0.79 -6.44
C ARG A 386 28.27 -0.15 -5.66
N ALA A 387 28.30 -0.07 -4.34
CA ALA A 387 27.40 -0.83 -3.49
C ALA A 387 27.32 -0.19 -2.11
N ALA A 388 26.20 -0.36 -1.42
CA ALA A 388 26.03 0.09 -0.03
C ALA A 388 25.07 -0.83 0.72
N THR A 389 25.25 -0.93 2.02
CA THR A 389 24.32 -1.65 2.90
C THR A 389 23.32 -0.70 3.51
N SER A 390 22.13 -1.21 3.81
CA SER A 390 21.32 -0.60 4.88
C SER A 390 22.11 -0.60 6.20
N PRO A 391 21.88 0.37 7.10
CA PRO A 391 22.60 0.39 8.36
C PRO A 391 22.13 -0.70 9.32
N VAL A 392 23.02 -1.19 10.18
CA VAL A 392 22.61 -1.79 11.46
C VAL A 392 22.37 -0.66 12.44
N PHE A 393 21.17 -0.57 13.01
CA PHE A 393 20.81 0.43 14.01
C PHE A 393 20.90 -0.15 15.42
N VAL A 394 21.49 0.60 16.34
CA VAL A 394 21.65 0.20 17.74
C VAL A 394 21.15 1.31 18.64
N SER A 395 20.15 1.01 19.46
CA SER A 395 19.61 1.92 20.46
C SER A 395 19.85 1.41 21.88
N VAL A 396 19.99 2.33 22.85
CA VAL A 396 20.26 1.99 24.25
C VAL A 396 18.99 2.13 25.09
N GLY A 397 18.60 1.04 25.74
CA GLY A 397 17.46 0.96 26.68
C GLY A 397 16.08 0.96 26.02
N ARG A 398 15.89 1.66 24.91
CA ARG A 398 14.64 1.67 24.12
C ARG A 398 14.93 1.99 22.65
N VAL A 399 13.98 1.63 21.79
CA VAL A 399 13.96 2.05 20.37
C VAL A 399 13.95 3.57 20.24
N VAL A 400 14.55 4.08 19.16
CA VAL A 400 14.64 5.52 18.92
C VAL A 400 13.30 6.08 18.41
N THR A 401 13.00 7.33 18.78
CA THR A 401 11.89 8.09 18.17
C THR A 401 12.47 9.09 17.17
N PRO A 402 12.01 9.07 15.91
CA PRO A 402 12.43 10.06 14.91
C PRO A 402 12.10 11.47 15.34
N THR A 403 13.00 12.41 15.06
CA THR A 403 12.80 13.83 15.34
C THR A 403 12.72 14.59 14.01
N PRO A 404 11.53 14.73 13.37
CA PRO A 404 11.39 15.50 12.12
C PRO A 404 11.73 16.98 12.34
N GLU A 405 11.98 17.73 11.26
CA GLU A 405 12.10 19.19 11.30
C GLU A 405 10.77 19.84 11.70
N ILE A 406 9.67 19.37 11.12
CA ILE A 406 8.31 19.82 11.44
C ILE A 406 7.53 18.64 12.05
N PRO A 407 7.03 18.75 13.29
CA PRO A 407 6.27 17.68 13.92
C PRO A 407 4.88 17.53 13.29
N LEU A 408 4.37 16.30 13.32
CA LEU A 408 2.97 16.03 12.99
C LEU A 408 2.02 16.66 14.02
N PRO A 409 0.82 17.09 13.60
CA PRO A 409 -0.23 17.45 14.55
C PRO A 409 -0.53 16.32 15.52
N ALA A 410 -0.79 16.71 16.77
CA ALA A 410 -1.20 15.78 17.80
C ALA A 410 -2.45 15.01 17.35
N MET A 411 -2.41 13.69 17.53
CA MET A 411 -3.53 12.81 17.23
C MET A 411 -4.77 13.24 18.03
N GLN A 412 -5.92 13.25 17.36
CA GLN A 412 -7.19 13.50 18.02
C GLN A 412 -7.45 12.44 19.09
N SER A 413 -7.74 12.88 20.32
CA SER A 413 -8.05 12.01 21.45
C SER A 413 -9.55 11.95 21.75
N GLY A 414 -9.98 10.95 22.52
CA GLY A 414 -11.36 10.79 22.98
C GLY A 414 -11.97 9.45 22.59
N ARG A 415 -13.11 9.12 23.23
CA ARG A 415 -13.85 7.87 22.95
C ARG A 415 -14.65 7.98 21.66
N ASP A 416 -14.61 6.93 20.86
CA ASP A 416 -15.41 6.70 19.65
C ASP A 416 -16.30 5.46 19.73
N ASN A 417 -16.40 4.85 20.93
CA ASN A 417 -17.20 3.64 21.22
C ASN A 417 -16.83 2.42 20.36
N ALA A 418 -15.66 2.42 19.71
CA ALA A 418 -15.24 1.30 18.90
C ALA A 418 -14.69 0.14 19.74
N ALA A 419 -15.09 -1.08 19.40
CA ALA A 419 -14.61 -2.31 20.02
C ALA A 419 -13.62 -3.02 19.10
N ALA A 420 -12.49 -3.48 19.64
CA ALA A 420 -11.51 -4.28 18.90
C ALA A 420 -12.06 -5.68 18.61
N VAL A 421 -11.89 -6.17 17.38
CA VAL A 421 -12.44 -7.47 16.94
C VAL A 421 -11.34 -8.43 16.49
N LEU A 422 -10.43 -7.99 15.61
CA LEU A 422 -9.34 -8.80 15.05
C LEU A 422 -8.03 -8.00 14.98
N GLY A 423 -6.91 -8.71 15.05
CA GLY A 423 -5.55 -8.17 14.89
C GLY A 423 -4.84 -7.85 16.21
N GLY A 424 -3.54 -8.14 16.26
CA GLY A 424 -2.66 -7.81 17.38
C GLY A 424 -1.77 -6.59 17.11
N THR A 425 -1.10 -6.10 18.15
CA THR A 425 -0.02 -5.12 17.99
C THR A 425 1.18 -5.76 17.30
N GLY A 426 1.83 -5.04 16.37
CA GLY A 426 2.95 -5.54 15.57
C GLY A 426 2.55 -6.45 14.42
N GLU A 427 1.26 -6.51 14.08
CA GLU A 427 0.73 -7.32 12.98
C GLU A 427 -0.21 -6.48 12.11
N PHE A 428 -0.21 -6.74 10.80
CA PHE A 428 -1.21 -6.19 9.89
C PHE A 428 -2.45 -7.09 9.85
N THR A 429 -3.61 -6.55 10.24
CA THR A 429 -4.93 -7.12 9.95
C THR A 429 -5.83 -6.05 9.34
N GLY A 430 -6.21 -6.22 8.07
CA GLY A 430 -6.88 -5.20 7.27
C GLY A 430 -7.96 -5.75 6.33
N PHE A 431 -8.49 -4.86 5.50
CA PHE A 431 -9.45 -5.16 4.43
C PHE A 431 -10.67 -5.98 4.87
N ALA A 432 -11.24 -5.61 6.02
CA ALA A 432 -12.36 -6.35 6.58
C ALA A 432 -13.64 -6.18 5.77
N ASP A 433 -14.50 -7.19 5.83
CA ASP A 433 -15.89 -7.14 5.40
C ASP A 433 -16.79 -7.75 6.48
N ILE A 434 -18.05 -7.30 6.54
CA ILE A 434 -18.98 -7.71 7.60
C ILE A 434 -20.38 -8.05 7.10
N ALA A 435 -21.00 -9.03 7.75
CA ALA A 435 -22.42 -9.33 7.60
C ALA A 435 -23.08 -9.47 8.97
N VAL A 436 -24.23 -8.83 9.17
CA VAL A 436 -24.99 -8.90 10.42
C VAL A 436 -26.19 -9.82 10.27
N THR A 437 -26.34 -10.78 11.18
CA THR A 437 -27.54 -11.63 11.29
C THR A 437 -28.07 -11.60 12.73
N GLY A 438 -29.22 -10.96 12.94
CA GLY A 438 -29.73 -10.74 14.30
C GLY A 438 -28.74 -9.93 15.14
N ASN A 439 -28.21 -10.53 16.22
CA ASN A 439 -27.20 -9.92 17.09
C ASN A 439 -25.76 -10.31 16.73
N ASP A 440 -25.58 -11.25 15.80
CA ASP A 440 -24.27 -11.73 15.39
C ASP A 440 -23.70 -10.83 14.29
N VAL A 441 -22.42 -10.49 14.44
CA VAL A 441 -21.61 -9.82 13.44
C VAL A 441 -20.56 -10.82 12.95
N HIS A 442 -20.66 -11.19 11.68
CA HIS A 442 -19.68 -12.00 10.97
C HIS A 442 -18.61 -11.09 10.41
N VAL A 443 -17.36 -11.23 10.85
CA VAL A 443 -16.23 -10.41 10.39
C VAL A 443 -15.23 -11.30 9.69
N VAL A 444 -14.87 -10.95 8.45
CA VAL A 444 -13.74 -11.53 7.73
C VAL A 444 -12.67 -10.46 7.52
N ALA A 445 -11.40 -10.85 7.55
CA ALA A 445 -10.29 -9.93 7.33
C ALA A 445 -9.08 -10.65 6.72
N GLN A 446 -8.17 -9.87 6.17
CA GLN A 446 -6.86 -10.31 5.69
C GLN A 446 -5.82 -10.06 6.77
N ARG A 447 -4.96 -11.05 7.04
CA ARG A 447 -3.86 -10.98 8.01
C ARG A 447 -2.55 -11.27 7.33
N HIS A 448 -1.53 -10.46 7.61
CA HIS A 448 -0.17 -10.68 7.14
C HIS A 448 0.77 -11.01 8.31
N SER A 449 1.38 -12.18 8.24
CA SER A 449 2.43 -12.59 9.17
C SER A 449 3.29 -13.71 8.58
N ASP A 450 4.58 -13.65 8.91
CA ASP A 450 5.60 -14.63 8.50
C ASP A 450 5.66 -14.82 6.97
N GLY A 451 5.72 -13.72 6.19
CA GLY A 451 5.80 -13.81 4.74
C GLY A 451 4.57 -14.42 4.07
N ARG A 452 3.41 -14.41 4.75
CA ARG A 452 2.15 -15.01 4.27
C ARG A 452 0.95 -14.10 4.49
N SER A 453 0.03 -14.11 3.52
CA SER A 453 -1.31 -13.52 3.58
C SER A 453 -2.37 -14.59 3.79
N ARG A 454 -3.26 -14.38 4.78
CA ARG A 454 -4.29 -15.35 5.18
C ARG A 454 -5.64 -14.67 5.39
N ILE A 455 -6.70 -15.43 5.18
CA ILE A 455 -8.07 -15.01 5.48
C ILE A 455 -8.48 -15.55 6.85
N VAL A 456 -8.85 -14.65 7.74
CA VAL A 456 -9.36 -14.97 9.08
C VAL A 456 -10.82 -14.56 9.19
N TYR A 457 -11.57 -15.32 9.98
CA TYR A 457 -12.98 -15.10 10.27
C TYR A 457 -13.21 -15.10 11.78
N LYS A 458 -14.10 -14.22 12.25
CA LYS A 458 -14.57 -14.20 13.63
C LYS A 458 -16.03 -13.81 13.69
N ARG A 459 -16.79 -14.53 14.51
CA ARG A 459 -18.15 -14.16 14.91
C ARG A 459 -18.10 -13.43 16.24
N VAL A 460 -18.71 -12.25 16.30
CA VAL A 460 -18.83 -11.44 17.52
C VAL A 460 -20.27 -10.98 17.73
N ASP A 461 -20.61 -10.52 18.94
CA ASP A 461 -21.80 -9.70 19.17
C ASP A 461 -21.56 -8.24 18.71
N ARG A 462 -22.61 -7.42 18.73
CA ARG A 462 -22.53 -6.00 18.34
C ARG A 462 -21.58 -5.15 19.22
N ARG A 463 -21.12 -5.69 20.36
CA ARG A 463 -20.14 -5.05 21.26
C ARG A 463 -18.72 -5.58 21.04
N GLY A 464 -18.52 -6.46 20.05
CA GLY A 464 -17.22 -7.03 19.69
C GLY A 464 -16.82 -8.28 20.48
N PHE A 465 -17.69 -8.81 21.35
CA PHE A 465 -17.39 -10.04 22.10
C PHE A 465 -17.64 -11.28 21.25
N GLY A 466 -16.63 -12.14 21.11
CA GLY A 466 -16.74 -13.41 20.38
C GLY A 466 -15.91 -14.51 21.04
N LEU A 467 -16.15 -15.75 20.63
CA LEU A 467 -15.54 -16.94 21.25
C LEU A 467 -14.20 -17.33 20.63
N PHE A 468 -14.13 -17.47 19.29
CA PHE A 468 -12.94 -17.95 18.60
C PHE A 468 -12.80 -17.38 17.18
N GLU A 469 -11.56 -17.39 16.70
CA GLU A 469 -11.16 -17.03 15.34
C GLU A 469 -10.93 -18.31 14.51
N VAL A 470 -11.21 -18.26 13.21
CA VAL A 470 -11.02 -19.35 12.26
C VAL A 470 -10.17 -18.87 11.08
N GLU A 471 -9.09 -19.60 10.76
CA GLU A 471 -8.33 -19.37 9.51
C GLU A 471 -9.04 -20.10 8.35
N LEU A 472 -9.55 -19.36 7.38
CA LEU A 472 -10.33 -19.89 6.26
C LEU A 472 -9.46 -20.33 5.06
N SER A 473 -8.25 -19.81 4.96
CA SER A 473 -7.31 -20.11 3.87
C SER A 473 -6.18 -21.04 4.30
N SER A 474 -6.38 -21.84 5.35
CA SER A 474 -5.38 -22.79 5.87
C SER A 474 -4.82 -23.65 4.74
N GLY A 475 -3.53 -23.48 4.43
CA GLY A 475 -2.86 -24.13 3.29
C GLY A 475 -2.48 -23.20 2.13
N SER A 476 -2.75 -21.90 2.23
CA SER A 476 -2.21 -20.88 1.32
C SER A 476 -1.55 -19.73 2.08
N GLY A 477 -0.50 -19.17 1.50
CA GLY A 477 0.16 -17.94 1.96
C GLY A 477 -0.15 -16.71 1.10
N THR A 478 -1.09 -16.79 0.15
CA THR A 478 -1.35 -15.73 -0.84
C THR A 478 -2.84 -15.34 -0.91
N ALA A 479 -3.63 -15.67 0.12
CA ALA A 479 -5.06 -15.41 0.11
C ALA A 479 -5.37 -13.96 0.52
N THR A 480 -6.18 -13.26 -0.29
CA THR A 480 -6.49 -11.83 -0.12
C THR A 480 -7.94 -11.48 -0.49
N ALA A 481 -8.33 -10.22 -0.26
CA ALA A 481 -9.61 -9.64 -0.65
C ALA A 481 -10.87 -10.45 -0.22
N PRO A 482 -11.04 -10.76 1.07
CA PRO A 482 -12.20 -11.53 1.52
C PRO A 482 -13.49 -10.70 1.50
N ARG A 483 -14.63 -11.37 1.29
CA ARG A 483 -15.99 -10.83 1.45
C ARG A 483 -16.91 -11.82 2.12
N VAL A 484 -17.92 -11.33 2.83
CA VAL A 484 -18.85 -12.17 3.59
C VAL A 484 -20.30 -11.74 3.35
N ALA A 485 -21.19 -12.73 3.20
CA ALA A 485 -22.62 -12.52 3.26
C ALA A 485 -23.27 -13.60 4.11
N ALA A 486 -24.29 -13.23 4.89
CA ALA A 486 -24.94 -14.15 5.82
C ALA A 486 -26.45 -13.93 5.88
N SER A 487 -27.19 -15.01 6.08
CA SER A 487 -28.64 -15.01 6.30
C SER A 487 -29.02 -16.15 7.24
N GLY A 488 -29.63 -15.83 8.37
CA GLY A 488 -29.93 -16.81 9.41
C GLY A 488 -28.67 -17.54 9.90
N ARG A 489 -28.56 -18.84 9.62
CA ARG A 489 -27.39 -19.66 9.98
C ARG A 489 -26.39 -19.85 8.84
N ASP A 490 -26.75 -19.43 7.64
CA ASP A 490 -25.91 -19.55 6.45
C ASP A 490 -24.92 -18.40 6.39
N VAL A 491 -23.64 -18.73 6.33
CA VAL A 491 -22.53 -17.78 6.20
C VAL A 491 -21.69 -18.20 5.01
N TRP A 492 -21.54 -17.30 4.06
CA TRP A 492 -20.74 -17.50 2.86
C TRP A 492 -19.56 -16.55 2.89
N VAL A 493 -18.36 -17.08 2.65
CA VAL A 493 -17.14 -16.28 2.56
C VAL A 493 -16.46 -16.58 1.24
N VAL A 494 -16.18 -15.53 0.48
CA VAL A 494 -15.45 -15.59 -0.79
C VAL A 494 -14.13 -14.83 -0.67
N TRP A 495 -13.08 -15.29 -1.33
CA TRP A 495 -11.77 -14.61 -1.39
C TRP A 495 -11.03 -14.97 -2.68
N GLN A 496 -9.97 -14.24 -3.00
CA GLN A 496 -9.05 -14.58 -4.09
C GLN A 496 -7.77 -15.23 -3.53
N ASP A 497 -7.21 -16.22 -4.23
CA ASP A 497 -6.09 -17.01 -3.71
C ASP A 497 -5.30 -17.68 -4.86
N GLU A 498 -3.98 -17.74 -4.72
CA GLU A 498 -3.09 -18.47 -5.65
C GLU A 498 -2.64 -19.82 -5.10
N ARG A 499 -3.08 -20.18 -3.89
CA ARG A 499 -2.67 -21.40 -3.19
C ARG A 499 -1.14 -21.49 -3.00
N GLY A 500 -0.48 -20.34 -2.83
CA GLY A 500 0.97 -20.23 -2.70
C GLY A 500 1.76 -20.28 -4.01
N HIS A 501 1.10 -20.23 -5.18
CA HIS A 501 1.75 -20.26 -6.49
C HIS A 501 1.75 -18.87 -7.16
N GLU A 502 2.74 -18.04 -6.84
CA GLU A 502 2.83 -16.65 -7.34
C GLU A 502 3.49 -16.53 -8.73
N GLN A 503 3.97 -17.64 -9.33
CA GLN A 503 4.58 -17.68 -10.67
C GLN A 503 3.89 -18.73 -11.55
N PRO A 504 3.18 -18.34 -12.61
CA PRO A 504 2.73 -16.97 -12.90
C PRO A 504 1.65 -16.52 -11.91
N HIS A 505 1.56 -15.20 -11.69
CA HIS A 505 0.51 -14.62 -10.85
C HIS A 505 -0.88 -14.84 -11.48
N ARG A 506 -1.67 -15.75 -10.91
CA ARG A 506 -2.96 -16.26 -11.40
C ARG A 506 -3.90 -16.60 -10.23
N PRO A 507 -4.37 -15.59 -9.47
CA PRO A 507 -5.35 -15.81 -8.42
C PRO A 507 -6.65 -16.38 -8.98
N ALA A 508 -7.29 -17.21 -8.17
CA ALA A 508 -8.57 -17.84 -8.42
C ALA A 508 -9.57 -17.47 -7.31
N ILE A 509 -10.87 -17.54 -7.60
CA ILE A 509 -11.93 -17.22 -6.65
C ILE A 509 -12.36 -18.46 -5.89
N TYR A 510 -12.28 -18.40 -4.58
CA TYR A 510 -12.69 -19.49 -3.68
C TYR A 510 -13.85 -19.08 -2.79
N LEU A 511 -14.79 -20.00 -2.62
CA LEU A 511 -15.99 -19.84 -1.79
C LEU A 511 -16.03 -20.92 -0.71
N ARG A 512 -16.36 -20.54 0.52
CA ARG A 512 -16.72 -21.46 1.62
C ARG A 512 -18.11 -21.15 2.13
N HIS A 513 -18.76 -22.18 2.64
CA HIS A 513 -20.07 -22.11 3.27
C HIS A 513 -20.02 -22.68 4.68
N SER A 514 -20.80 -22.07 5.56
CA SER A 514 -21.15 -22.60 6.87
C SER A 514 -22.68 -22.57 7.00
N SER A 515 -23.29 -23.70 7.32
CA SER A 515 -24.70 -23.80 7.76
C SER A 515 -24.88 -23.72 9.29
N THR A 516 -23.79 -23.42 10.01
CA THR A 516 -23.73 -23.46 11.48
C THR A 516 -23.63 -22.09 12.15
N GLY A 517 -23.93 -21.01 11.43
CA GLY A 517 -23.73 -19.64 11.91
C GLY A 517 -22.26 -19.29 12.08
N GLY A 518 -21.40 -19.86 11.23
CA GLY A 518 -19.96 -19.65 11.18
C GLY A 518 -19.14 -20.40 12.24
N LEU A 519 -19.72 -21.41 12.89
CA LEU A 519 -18.98 -22.25 13.83
C LEU A 519 -18.07 -23.25 13.12
N LEU A 520 -18.53 -23.80 11.99
CA LEU A 520 -17.83 -24.77 11.15
C LEU A 520 -18.07 -24.44 9.68
N PHE A 521 -16.97 -24.37 8.92
CA PHE A 521 -17.01 -24.16 7.47
C PHE A 521 -16.70 -25.47 6.72
N GLY A 522 -17.42 -25.69 5.62
CA GLY A 522 -17.11 -26.72 4.65
C GLY A 522 -15.81 -26.45 3.88
N PRO A 523 -15.45 -27.35 2.94
CA PRO A 523 -14.30 -27.17 2.07
C PRO A 523 -14.47 -25.95 1.17
N ALA A 524 -13.33 -25.38 0.73
CA ALA A 524 -13.32 -24.31 -0.25
C ALA A 524 -13.62 -24.86 -1.66
N VAL A 525 -14.46 -24.15 -2.41
CA VAL A 525 -14.80 -24.46 -3.81
C VAL A 525 -14.26 -23.34 -4.69
N ARG A 526 -13.50 -23.70 -5.73
CA ARG A 526 -13.06 -22.75 -6.78
C ARG A 526 -14.24 -22.45 -7.71
N LEU A 527 -14.50 -21.18 -8.02
CA LEU A 527 -15.63 -20.75 -8.85
C LEU A 527 -15.24 -20.42 -10.29
N ASP A 528 -14.07 -19.85 -10.51
CA ASP A 528 -13.55 -19.58 -11.85
C ASP A 528 -13.02 -20.87 -12.50
N ALA A 529 -13.15 -20.96 -13.82
CA ALA A 529 -12.66 -22.09 -14.62
C ALA A 529 -11.55 -21.68 -15.60
N GLY A 530 -11.05 -20.45 -15.47
CA GLY A 530 -10.12 -19.82 -16.40
C GLY A 530 -8.65 -20.02 -16.06
N THR A 531 -7.80 -19.47 -16.92
CA THR A 531 -6.33 -19.42 -16.75
C THR A 531 -5.82 -17.99 -16.57
N GLY A 532 -6.71 -17.00 -16.52
CA GLY A 532 -6.38 -15.62 -16.20
C GLY A 532 -6.23 -15.38 -14.70
N ARG A 533 -6.27 -14.11 -14.34
CA ARG A 533 -6.24 -13.58 -12.98
C ARG A 533 -7.65 -13.23 -12.56
N ALA A 534 -8.25 -14.04 -11.68
CA ALA A 534 -9.57 -13.79 -11.13
C ALA A 534 -9.44 -13.08 -9.77
N VAL A 535 -9.89 -11.83 -9.69
CA VAL A 535 -9.63 -10.90 -8.57
C VAL A 535 -10.88 -10.11 -8.17
N HIS A 536 -10.79 -9.43 -7.03
CA HIS A 536 -11.79 -8.50 -6.51
C HIS A 536 -13.20 -9.11 -6.40
N PRO A 537 -13.37 -10.24 -5.68
CA PRO A 537 -14.69 -10.84 -5.53
C PRO A 537 -15.62 -9.93 -4.72
N ALA A 538 -16.92 -10.04 -5.01
CA ALA A 538 -18.02 -9.52 -4.21
C ALA A 538 -19.14 -10.56 -4.10
N ILE A 539 -19.91 -10.50 -3.01
CA ILE A 539 -20.95 -11.48 -2.70
C ILE A 539 -22.20 -10.82 -2.14
N ALA A 540 -23.37 -11.30 -2.54
CA ALA A 540 -24.67 -11.02 -1.93
C ALA A 540 -25.49 -12.31 -1.87
N LEU A 541 -26.60 -12.30 -1.11
CA LEU A 541 -27.50 -13.46 -1.04
C LEU A 541 -28.85 -13.16 -1.68
N LEU A 542 -29.39 -14.15 -2.37
CA LEU A 542 -30.80 -14.19 -2.73
C LEU A 542 -31.67 -14.39 -1.49
N SER A 543 -32.96 -14.09 -1.59
CA SER A 543 -33.94 -14.36 -0.53
C SER A 543 -34.00 -15.84 -0.12
N SER A 544 -33.64 -16.74 -1.03
CA SER A 544 -33.50 -18.19 -0.82
C SER A 544 -32.21 -18.62 -0.11
N GLY A 545 -31.27 -17.70 0.14
CA GLY A 545 -29.98 -17.96 0.76
C GLY A 545 -28.87 -18.44 -0.19
N GLN A 546 -29.14 -18.60 -1.49
CA GLN A 546 -28.09 -18.89 -2.47
C GLN A 546 -27.20 -17.65 -2.71
N PRO A 547 -25.87 -17.82 -2.85
CA PRO A 547 -24.97 -16.70 -3.04
C PRO A 547 -24.87 -16.30 -4.52
N VAL A 548 -24.87 -14.99 -4.74
CA VAL A 548 -24.51 -14.36 -6.00
C VAL A 548 -23.08 -13.85 -5.85
N VAL A 549 -22.16 -14.40 -6.64
CA VAL A 549 -20.73 -14.02 -6.59
C VAL A 549 -20.36 -13.33 -7.89
N THR A 550 -19.60 -12.25 -7.80
CA THR A 550 -19.05 -11.53 -8.96
C THR A 550 -17.57 -11.21 -8.75
N TRP A 551 -16.78 -11.17 -9.81
CA TRP A 551 -15.34 -10.92 -9.77
C TRP A 551 -14.85 -10.35 -11.12
N ALA A 552 -13.66 -9.75 -11.13
CA ALA A 552 -12.97 -9.36 -12.35
C ALA A 552 -12.02 -10.49 -12.80
N ASP A 553 -11.94 -10.78 -14.10
CA ASP A 553 -11.15 -11.87 -14.66
C ASP A 553 -10.66 -11.53 -16.06
N ASN A 554 -9.36 -11.71 -16.32
CA ASN A 554 -8.75 -11.45 -17.62
C ASN A 554 -8.53 -12.70 -18.49
N THR A 555 -9.19 -13.83 -18.18
CA THR A 555 -9.10 -15.08 -18.95
C THR A 555 -9.44 -14.90 -20.45
N ALA A 556 -10.25 -13.89 -20.80
CA ALA A 556 -10.64 -13.58 -22.17
C ALA A 556 -9.75 -12.51 -22.85
N GLY A 557 -8.67 -12.06 -22.21
CA GLY A 557 -7.83 -10.95 -22.66
C GLY A 557 -7.96 -9.76 -21.72
N ALA A 558 -8.93 -8.88 -21.94
CA ALA A 558 -9.24 -7.78 -21.03
C ALA A 558 -9.77 -8.28 -19.68
N PHE A 559 -9.53 -7.54 -18.60
CA PHE A 559 -10.28 -7.73 -17.36
C PHE A 559 -11.76 -7.47 -17.61
N ASP A 560 -12.57 -8.50 -17.40
CA ASP A 560 -14.02 -8.44 -17.50
C ASP A 560 -14.67 -8.85 -16.18
N VAL A 561 -15.89 -8.38 -15.94
CA VAL A 561 -16.69 -8.73 -14.78
C VAL A 561 -17.52 -9.97 -15.08
N TYR A 562 -17.27 -11.02 -14.30
CA TYR A 562 -18.02 -12.27 -14.32
C TYR A 562 -18.95 -12.35 -13.12
N THR A 563 -20.05 -13.10 -13.28
CA THR A 563 -20.98 -13.37 -12.18
C THR A 563 -21.54 -14.78 -12.25
N GLN A 564 -21.87 -15.35 -11.08
CA GLN A 564 -22.57 -16.61 -10.97
C GLN A 564 -23.51 -16.61 -9.76
N VAL A 565 -24.76 -17.03 -9.97
CA VAL A 565 -25.65 -17.44 -8.88
C VAL A 565 -25.33 -18.91 -8.56
N VAL A 566 -24.56 -19.15 -7.51
CA VAL A 566 -24.02 -20.48 -7.20
C VAL A 566 -25.15 -21.42 -6.78
N GLY A 567 -25.15 -22.63 -7.35
CA GLY A 567 -26.21 -23.62 -7.19
C GLY A 567 -27.41 -23.43 -8.12
N ILE A 568 -27.46 -22.34 -8.90
CA ILE A 568 -28.51 -22.09 -9.90
C ILE A 568 -27.92 -22.03 -11.31
N ASP A 569 -26.92 -21.18 -11.51
CA ASP A 569 -26.27 -21.01 -12.81
C ASP A 569 -25.27 -22.14 -13.06
N ARG A 570 -25.30 -22.71 -14.28
CA ARG A 570 -24.40 -23.82 -14.67
C ARG A 570 -22.93 -23.42 -14.75
N LYS A 571 -22.66 -22.17 -15.11
CA LYS A 571 -21.31 -21.60 -15.25
C LYS A 571 -21.38 -20.07 -15.07
N PRO A 572 -20.24 -19.41 -14.81
CA PRO A 572 -20.17 -17.96 -14.77
C PRO A 572 -20.57 -17.31 -16.09
N VAL A 573 -21.14 -16.11 -16.01
CA VAL A 573 -21.52 -15.26 -17.15
C VAL A 573 -20.63 -14.02 -17.15
N ASN A 574 -20.01 -13.71 -18.29
CA ASN A 574 -19.29 -12.45 -18.51
C ASN A 574 -20.30 -11.33 -18.79
N LEU A 575 -20.31 -10.29 -17.96
CA LEU A 575 -21.23 -9.16 -18.05
C LEU A 575 -20.68 -7.98 -18.84
N SER A 576 -19.36 -7.78 -18.83
CA SER A 576 -18.75 -6.53 -19.29
C SER A 576 -18.12 -6.59 -20.68
N ALA A 577 -17.88 -7.79 -21.24
CA ALA A 577 -17.21 -7.95 -22.53
C ALA A 577 -17.90 -7.21 -23.69
N ALA A 578 -19.23 -7.15 -23.67
CA ALA A 578 -20.00 -6.54 -24.74
C ALA A 578 -19.68 -5.04 -24.88
N GLY A 579 -19.32 -4.62 -26.09
CA GLY A 579 -19.05 -3.23 -26.44
C GLY A 579 -17.60 -2.77 -26.24
N LYS A 580 -16.69 -3.65 -25.81
CA LYS A 580 -15.25 -3.32 -25.73
C LYS A 580 -14.58 -3.41 -27.10
N THR A 581 -13.66 -2.49 -27.36
CA THR A 581 -12.74 -2.55 -28.51
C THR A 581 -11.33 -2.75 -27.98
N VAL A 582 -10.66 -3.80 -28.45
CA VAL A 582 -9.29 -4.14 -28.06
C VAL A 582 -8.36 -3.85 -29.22
N SER A 583 -7.19 -3.28 -28.92
CA SER A 583 -6.10 -3.08 -29.88
C SER A 583 -4.86 -3.82 -29.37
N ALA A 584 -4.52 -4.94 -29.99
CA ALA A 584 -3.40 -5.80 -29.56
C ALA A 584 -1.99 -5.19 -29.70
N GLY A 585 -1.87 -3.92 -30.10
CA GLY A 585 -0.63 -3.32 -30.59
C GLY A 585 -0.22 -3.91 -31.95
N ASN A 586 0.61 -3.20 -32.69
CA ASN A 586 1.25 -3.73 -33.90
C ASN A 586 2.71 -3.31 -33.90
N ARG A 587 3.62 -4.22 -33.55
CA ARG A 587 5.06 -3.95 -33.42
C ARG A 587 5.73 -3.25 -34.62
N ALA A 588 5.12 -3.28 -35.82
CA ALA A 588 5.62 -2.56 -36.99
C ALA A 588 5.26 -1.06 -37.02
N VAL A 589 4.20 -0.62 -36.33
CA VAL A 589 3.66 0.75 -36.40
C VAL A 589 3.30 1.35 -35.03
N ASP A 590 3.07 0.50 -34.03
CA ASP A 590 2.66 0.83 -32.66
C ASP A 590 3.12 -0.32 -31.73
N ALA A 591 4.31 -0.17 -31.16
CA ALA A 591 4.94 -1.20 -30.33
C ALA A 591 4.53 -1.13 -28.84
N ARG A 592 3.59 -0.26 -28.52
CA ARG A 592 3.00 -0.08 -27.19
C ARG A 592 2.41 -1.36 -26.61
N SER A 593 2.20 -1.36 -25.28
CA SER A 593 1.36 -2.38 -24.65
C SER A 593 -0.04 -2.39 -25.30
N PRO A 594 -0.66 -3.56 -25.44
CA PRO A 594 -2.01 -3.63 -25.99
C PRO A 594 -3.03 -2.77 -25.23
N ARG A 595 -3.94 -2.12 -25.95
CA ARG A 595 -5.03 -1.36 -25.33
C ARG A 595 -6.21 -2.29 -25.07
N TYR A 596 -6.43 -2.57 -23.79
CA TYR A 596 -7.47 -3.46 -23.29
C TYR A 596 -8.32 -2.72 -22.26
N PRO A 597 -9.51 -2.24 -22.62
CA PRO A 597 -10.45 -1.72 -21.63
C PRO A 597 -10.66 -2.70 -20.47
N ALA A 598 -10.38 -2.28 -19.25
CA ALA A 598 -10.57 -3.05 -18.05
C ALA A 598 -11.92 -2.77 -17.38
N SER A 599 -12.51 -3.83 -16.83
CA SER A 599 -13.67 -3.76 -15.93
C SER A 599 -13.27 -4.39 -14.61
N VAL A 600 -13.21 -3.58 -13.55
CA VAL A 600 -12.62 -3.96 -12.26
C VAL A 600 -13.49 -3.51 -11.07
N PHE A 601 -13.11 -3.95 -9.87
CA PHE A 601 -13.78 -3.64 -8.60
C PHE A 601 -15.31 -3.82 -8.63
N PRO A 602 -15.84 -5.01 -9.03
CA PRO A 602 -17.26 -5.22 -9.07
C PRO A 602 -17.89 -5.24 -7.67
N THR A 603 -19.15 -4.82 -7.61
CA THR A 603 -20.03 -4.90 -6.44
C THR A 603 -21.36 -5.51 -6.83
N VAL A 604 -22.03 -6.18 -5.89
CA VAL A 604 -23.32 -6.84 -6.15
C VAL A 604 -24.30 -6.55 -5.03
N THR A 605 -25.56 -6.29 -5.40
CA THR A 605 -26.67 -6.17 -4.45
C THR A 605 -27.90 -6.91 -4.99
N VAL A 606 -28.73 -7.39 -4.06
CA VAL A 606 -29.98 -8.10 -4.37
C VAL A 606 -31.13 -7.32 -3.75
N GLY A 607 -32.06 -6.87 -4.60
CA GLY A 607 -33.27 -6.15 -4.20
C GLY A 607 -34.49 -7.05 -4.10
N HIS A 608 -35.66 -6.42 -3.95
CA HIS A 608 -36.95 -7.11 -3.89
C HIS A 608 -37.18 -8.01 -5.11
N GLY A 609 -37.78 -9.18 -4.87
CA GLY A 609 -38.07 -10.17 -5.92
C GLY A 609 -36.81 -10.83 -6.50
N ASP A 610 -35.70 -10.85 -5.74
CA ASP A 610 -34.40 -11.37 -6.19
C ASP A 610 -33.84 -10.64 -7.42
N ARG A 611 -34.19 -9.35 -7.59
CA ARG A 611 -33.61 -8.52 -8.65
C ARG A 611 -32.16 -8.21 -8.32
N ILE A 612 -31.25 -8.68 -9.16
CA ILE A 612 -29.81 -8.56 -8.95
C ILE A 612 -29.28 -7.37 -9.74
N LEU A 613 -28.45 -6.54 -9.09
CA LEU A 613 -27.63 -5.53 -9.74
C LEU A 613 -26.16 -5.84 -9.49
N VAL A 614 -25.36 -5.85 -10.56
CA VAL A 614 -23.90 -5.85 -10.49
C VAL A 614 -23.43 -4.52 -11.08
N ALA A 615 -22.59 -3.79 -10.36
CA ALA A 615 -21.96 -2.56 -10.82
C ALA A 615 -20.44 -2.68 -10.74
N TRP A 616 -19.72 -1.96 -11.61
CA TRP A 616 -18.26 -2.03 -11.69
C TRP A 616 -17.65 -0.75 -12.25
N GLN A 617 -16.35 -0.58 -12.03
CA GLN A 617 -15.54 0.48 -12.62
C GLN A 617 -15.03 0.03 -13.98
N ASP A 618 -15.07 0.91 -14.97
CA ASP A 618 -14.83 0.60 -16.39
C ASP A 618 -14.22 1.78 -17.15
N ASP A 619 -13.17 1.54 -17.92
CA ASP A 619 -12.44 2.55 -18.70
C ASP A 619 -12.74 2.50 -20.20
N ARG A 620 -13.71 1.70 -20.67
CA ARG A 620 -13.93 1.46 -22.12
C ARG A 620 -14.23 2.68 -22.97
N TYR A 621 -14.55 3.79 -22.33
CA TYR A 621 -14.88 5.06 -22.97
C TYR A 621 -13.70 6.04 -22.95
N ASP A 622 -12.61 5.67 -22.26
CA ASP A 622 -11.36 6.38 -22.38
C ASP A 622 -10.80 6.23 -23.81
N PRO A 623 -10.28 7.31 -24.41
CA PRO A 623 -9.62 7.25 -25.70
C PRO A 623 -8.39 6.30 -25.77
N ASP A 624 -7.66 6.13 -24.67
CA ASP A 624 -6.45 5.31 -24.54
C ASP A 624 -6.53 4.51 -23.21
N PRO A 625 -7.40 3.50 -23.13
CA PRO A 625 -7.67 2.79 -21.87
C PRO A 625 -6.46 2.01 -21.39
N LEU A 626 -6.22 2.09 -20.08
CA LEU A 626 -5.04 1.70 -19.31
C LEU A 626 -3.82 2.60 -19.53
N TRP A 627 -3.94 3.84 -20.00
CA TRP A 627 -2.78 4.65 -20.37
C TRP A 627 -2.87 6.08 -19.88
N THR A 628 -1.80 6.52 -19.20
CA THR A 628 -1.66 7.94 -18.87
C THR A 628 -1.19 8.74 -20.09
N GLY A 629 -1.89 9.82 -20.42
CA GLY A 629 -1.46 10.81 -21.40
C GLY A 629 -1.87 10.54 -22.86
N HIS A 630 -1.17 11.18 -23.81
CA HIS A 630 -1.64 11.33 -25.20
C HIS A 630 -0.97 10.35 -26.18
N THR A 631 -1.71 9.84 -27.17
CA THR A 631 -1.22 9.43 -28.50
C THR A 631 -2.41 9.44 -29.49
N PRO A 632 -2.65 10.53 -30.25
CA PRO A 632 -3.78 10.57 -31.16
C PRO A 632 -3.47 9.70 -32.39
N PRO A 633 -4.45 8.92 -32.90
CA PRO A 633 -4.34 8.34 -34.23
C PRO A 633 -4.13 9.45 -35.27
N ALA A 634 -3.44 9.14 -36.37
CA ALA A 634 -3.27 10.07 -37.48
C ALA A 634 -4.65 10.62 -37.94
N GLY A 635 -4.88 11.93 -37.79
CA GLY A 635 -6.11 12.61 -38.18
C GLY A 635 -7.14 12.88 -37.07
N GLN A 636 -6.83 12.60 -35.79
CA GLN A 636 -7.70 12.95 -34.65
C GLN A 636 -7.25 14.22 -33.89
N PRO A 637 -8.14 14.90 -33.14
CA PRO A 637 -7.80 16.08 -32.36
C PRO A 637 -6.72 15.80 -31.30
N ALA A 638 -5.94 16.84 -30.94
CA ALA A 638 -4.81 16.79 -30.01
C ALA A 638 -5.16 16.47 -28.53
N SER A 639 -6.36 15.94 -28.22
CA SER A 639 -6.91 15.78 -26.87
C SER A 639 -7.20 14.31 -26.48
N GLY A 640 -6.48 13.36 -27.06
CA GLY A 640 -6.91 11.96 -27.16
C GLY A 640 -6.47 10.98 -26.06
N GLY A 641 -6.24 11.39 -24.82
CA GLY A 641 -6.00 10.47 -23.70
C GLY A 641 -6.06 11.24 -22.37
N THR A 642 -6.25 10.53 -21.25
CA THR A 642 -6.53 11.16 -19.96
C THR A 642 -5.47 10.81 -18.90
N ASP A 643 -5.45 11.54 -17.78
CA ASP A 643 -4.49 11.33 -16.70
C ASP A 643 -5.10 11.75 -15.35
N PRO A 644 -5.50 10.80 -14.49
CA PRO A 644 -5.57 9.36 -14.75
C PRO A 644 -6.66 9.03 -15.77
N ASP A 645 -6.78 7.77 -16.16
CA ASP A 645 -7.84 7.25 -17.04
C ASP A 645 -9.25 7.74 -16.67
N ASN A 646 -10.09 7.99 -17.70
CA ASN A 646 -11.51 8.29 -17.55
C ASN A 646 -12.28 7.03 -17.17
N TRP A 647 -12.15 6.64 -15.90
CA TRP A 647 -12.95 5.60 -15.31
C TRP A 647 -14.41 6.04 -15.16
N GLN A 648 -15.33 5.15 -15.53
CA GLN A 648 -16.77 5.31 -15.41
C GLN A 648 -17.38 4.13 -14.66
N ILE A 649 -18.60 4.31 -14.14
CA ILE A 649 -19.34 3.25 -13.47
C ILE A 649 -20.39 2.69 -14.42
N LEU A 650 -20.37 1.37 -14.62
CA LEU A 650 -21.39 0.63 -15.36
C LEU A 650 -22.12 -0.33 -14.44
N ALA A 651 -23.33 -0.73 -14.85
CA ALA A 651 -24.09 -1.75 -14.17
C ALA A 651 -24.91 -2.62 -15.12
N ALA A 652 -25.18 -3.86 -14.70
CA ALA A 652 -26.10 -4.77 -15.36
C ALA A 652 -27.09 -5.35 -14.33
N THR A 653 -28.31 -5.62 -14.80
CA THR A 653 -29.37 -6.18 -13.96
C THR A 653 -29.87 -7.53 -14.44
N ARG A 654 -30.30 -8.36 -13.49
CA ARG A 654 -31.04 -9.60 -13.72
C ARG A 654 -32.36 -9.53 -12.97
N ALA A 655 -33.47 -9.79 -13.64
CA ALA A 655 -34.82 -9.67 -13.06
C ALA A 655 -35.19 -10.77 -12.04
N GLY A 656 -34.28 -11.71 -11.74
CA GLY A 656 -34.52 -12.86 -10.86
C GLY A 656 -33.73 -14.09 -11.32
N THR A 657 -33.86 -15.21 -10.60
CA THR A 657 -33.09 -16.45 -10.84
C THR A 657 -33.33 -17.10 -12.21
N ARG A 658 -34.46 -16.83 -12.86
CA ARG A 658 -34.81 -17.36 -14.19
C ARG A 658 -34.66 -16.35 -15.32
N GLY A 659 -34.40 -15.07 -15.01
CA GLY A 659 -34.20 -14.02 -16.00
C GLY A 659 -32.78 -14.04 -16.58
N GLY A 660 -32.61 -13.54 -17.81
CA GLY A 660 -31.29 -13.23 -18.36
C GLY A 660 -30.73 -11.92 -17.82
N TRP A 661 -29.43 -11.71 -18.00
CA TRP A 661 -28.79 -10.42 -17.73
C TRP A 661 -29.14 -9.41 -18.82
N GLY A 662 -29.43 -8.17 -18.41
CA GLY A 662 -29.52 -7.03 -19.32
C GLY A 662 -28.15 -6.61 -19.84
N ALA A 663 -28.14 -5.82 -20.92
CA ALA A 663 -26.92 -5.17 -21.39
C ALA A 663 -26.39 -4.16 -20.33
N PRO A 664 -25.07 -3.94 -20.26
CA PRO A 664 -24.50 -2.91 -19.40
C PRO A 664 -25.09 -1.52 -19.67
N ALA A 665 -25.40 -0.78 -18.61
CA ALA A 665 -25.82 0.61 -18.63
C ALA A 665 -24.79 1.48 -17.91
N GLN A 666 -24.46 2.64 -18.47
CA GLN A 666 -23.64 3.65 -17.79
C GLN A 666 -24.41 4.24 -16.61
N VAL A 667 -23.87 4.07 -15.41
CA VAL A 667 -24.30 4.73 -14.17
C VAL A 667 -23.67 6.12 -14.07
N SER A 668 -22.40 6.22 -14.45
CA SER A 668 -21.73 7.49 -14.69
C SER A 668 -21.24 7.57 -16.14
N ALA A 669 -21.27 8.78 -16.70
CA ALA A 669 -20.92 9.06 -18.09
C ALA A 669 -20.12 10.37 -18.22
N ALA A 670 -19.48 10.78 -17.12
CA ALA A 670 -18.65 11.99 -17.11
C ALA A 670 -17.35 11.71 -17.85
N THR A 671 -17.00 12.56 -18.82
CA THR A 671 -15.78 12.42 -19.64
C THR A 671 -14.61 13.23 -19.09
N ASP A 672 -14.78 13.88 -17.94
CA ASP A 672 -13.82 14.81 -17.33
C ASP A 672 -13.35 14.33 -15.94
N ARG A 673 -13.59 13.06 -15.60
CA ARG A 673 -13.38 12.50 -14.26
C ARG A 673 -12.95 11.04 -14.26
N ALA A 674 -12.30 10.62 -13.19
CA ALA A 674 -12.08 9.21 -12.88
C ALA A 674 -13.04 8.78 -11.76
N ASP A 675 -14.10 8.05 -12.13
CA ASP A 675 -15.09 7.49 -11.21
C ASP A 675 -14.74 6.05 -10.85
N ARG A 676 -14.52 5.77 -9.56
CA ARG A 676 -13.90 4.52 -9.08
C ARG A 676 -14.57 3.94 -7.84
N HIS A 677 -14.32 2.65 -7.62
CA HIS A 677 -14.73 1.92 -6.41
C HIS A 677 -16.25 1.97 -6.11
N PRO A 678 -17.11 1.47 -7.02
CA PRO A 678 -18.54 1.51 -6.81
C PRO A 678 -18.99 0.62 -5.64
N SER A 679 -20.00 1.09 -4.93
CA SER A 679 -20.78 0.31 -3.98
C SER A 679 -22.25 0.47 -4.27
N ALA A 680 -23.03 -0.61 -4.14
CA ALA A 680 -24.44 -0.64 -4.45
C ALA A 680 -25.30 -1.07 -3.25
N ALA A 681 -26.49 -0.49 -3.14
CA ALA A 681 -27.55 -0.90 -2.22
C ALA A 681 -28.92 -0.71 -2.87
N VAL A 682 -29.98 -1.05 -2.15
CA VAL A 682 -31.37 -0.87 -2.57
C VAL A 682 -32.05 -0.07 -1.48
N ASP A 683 -32.80 0.97 -1.83
CA ASP A 683 -33.53 1.75 -0.83
C ASP A 683 -34.92 1.14 -0.52
N HIS A 684 -35.66 1.79 0.39
CA HIS A 684 -36.98 1.31 0.81
C HIS A 684 -38.03 1.31 -0.32
N SER A 685 -37.87 2.14 -1.35
CA SER A 685 -38.73 2.10 -2.55
C SER A 685 -38.40 0.93 -3.49
N GLY A 686 -37.29 0.24 -3.26
CA GLY A 686 -36.75 -0.76 -4.16
C GLY A 686 -35.87 -0.17 -5.26
N ASP A 687 -35.53 1.12 -5.20
CA ASP A 687 -34.61 1.75 -6.15
C ASP A 687 -33.18 1.32 -5.84
N PHE A 688 -32.41 1.04 -6.89
CA PHE A 688 -30.98 0.83 -6.77
C PHE A 688 -30.28 2.15 -6.51
N ILE A 689 -29.37 2.15 -5.54
CA ILE A 689 -28.46 3.26 -5.24
C ILE A 689 -27.05 2.78 -5.51
N VAL A 690 -26.29 3.53 -6.30
CA VAL A 690 -24.86 3.29 -6.53
C VAL A 690 -24.08 4.53 -6.13
N ALA A 691 -23.02 4.35 -5.35
CA ALA A 691 -22.12 5.40 -4.91
C ALA A 691 -20.66 5.03 -5.22
N TRP A 692 -19.82 6.04 -5.47
CA TRP A 692 -18.42 5.87 -5.89
C TRP A 692 -17.59 7.09 -5.48
N ASP A 693 -16.26 6.94 -5.46
CA ASP A 693 -15.35 8.10 -5.37
C ASP A 693 -14.98 8.61 -6.77
N SER A 694 -14.77 9.92 -6.89
CA SER A 694 -14.67 10.64 -8.15
C SER A 694 -13.60 11.72 -8.06
N GLY A 695 -12.62 11.65 -8.97
CA GLY A 695 -11.55 12.63 -9.13
C GLY A 695 -11.64 13.40 -10.43
N ALA A 696 -11.05 14.58 -10.50
CA ALA A 696 -10.76 15.21 -11.79
C ALA A 696 -9.70 14.38 -12.54
N LEU A 697 -9.61 14.54 -13.86
CA LEU A 697 -8.49 14.02 -14.66
C LEU A 697 -7.22 14.84 -14.37
N GLN A 698 -6.73 14.71 -13.14
CA GLN A 698 -5.50 15.29 -12.63
C GLN A 698 -4.93 14.30 -11.61
N SER A 699 -3.86 13.59 -11.97
CA SER A 699 -3.31 12.46 -11.20
C SER A 699 -2.60 12.83 -9.90
N SER A 700 -2.33 14.10 -9.65
CA SER A 700 -1.76 14.58 -8.39
C SER A 700 -2.26 15.96 -7.96
N GLY A 701 -2.19 16.23 -6.66
CA GLY A 701 -2.61 17.51 -6.07
C GLY A 701 -4.12 17.76 -6.22
N ALA A 702 -4.93 16.72 -6.33
CA ALA A 702 -6.37 16.81 -6.56
C ALA A 702 -7.16 15.94 -5.57
N ASN A 703 -8.16 16.54 -4.92
CA ASN A 703 -8.99 15.83 -3.95
C ASN A 703 -10.07 14.97 -4.63
N LEU A 704 -10.27 13.77 -4.12
CA LEU A 704 -11.44 12.94 -4.46
C LEU A 704 -12.69 13.40 -3.70
N SER A 705 -13.84 13.21 -4.34
CA SER A 705 -15.16 13.49 -3.79
C SER A 705 -16.07 12.29 -3.98
N LEU A 706 -17.16 12.20 -3.23
CA LEU A 706 -18.13 11.10 -3.38
C LEU A 706 -19.30 11.51 -4.25
N ARG A 707 -19.79 10.58 -5.07
CA ARG A 707 -20.96 10.75 -5.92
C ARG A 707 -21.92 9.57 -5.79
N SER A 708 -23.19 9.82 -6.08
CA SER A 708 -24.21 8.79 -6.13
C SER A 708 -25.23 9.02 -7.22
N ALA A 709 -25.80 7.93 -7.73
CA ALA A 709 -26.94 7.92 -8.65
C ALA A 709 -27.93 6.82 -8.23
N ARG A 710 -29.19 6.98 -8.67
CA ARG A 710 -30.26 6.02 -8.39
C ARG A 710 -30.96 5.55 -9.66
N SER A 711 -31.55 4.36 -9.60
CA SER A 711 -32.31 3.78 -10.69
C SER A 711 -33.39 2.83 -10.21
N ALA A 712 -34.62 3.01 -10.72
CA ALA A 712 -35.73 2.12 -10.42
C ALA A 712 -35.64 0.77 -11.16
N ASP A 713 -34.95 0.71 -12.30
CA ASP A 713 -34.85 -0.48 -13.17
C ASP A 713 -33.41 -1.01 -13.34
N GLY A 714 -32.43 -0.25 -12.83
CA GLY A 714 -30.99 -0.47 -13.00
C GLY A 714 -30.50 -0.33 -14.44
N ARG A 715 -31.26 0.35 -15.29
CA ARG A 715 -30.91 0.68 -16.69
C ARG A 715 -30.91 2.17 -16.94
N THR A 716 -31.91 2.88 -16.41
CA THR A 716 -32.04 4.32 -16.52
C THR A 716 -31.61 4.97 -15.21
N TRP A 717 -30.53 5.74 -15.23
CA TRP A 717 -29.94 6.34 -14.03
C TRP A 717 -30.26 7.83 -13.92
N SER A 718 -30.46 8.30 -12.68
CA SER A 718 -30.45 9.73 -12.40
C SER A 718 -29.09 10.34 -12.71
N ALA A 719 -29.04 11.67 -12.88
CA ALA A 719 -27.76 12.38 -12.88
C ALA A 719 -26.97 12.07 -11.60
N ALA A 720 -25.65 11.89 -11.75
CA ALA A 720 -24.76 11.71 -10.61
C ALA A 720 -24.71 12.98 -9.77
N THR A 721 -24.90 12.85 -8.45
CA THR A 721 -24.88 13.98 -7.51
C THR A 721 -23.81 13.79 -6.46
N PRO A 722 -23.03 14.84 -6.12
CA PRO A 722 -22.06 14.77 -5.04
C PRO A 722 -22.78 14.67 -3.69
N PHE A 723 -22.17 13.96 -2.74
CA PHE A 723 -22.62 13.94 -1.34
C PHE A 723 -21.43 13.99 -0.39
N ALA A 724 -21.67 14.43 0.85
CA ALA A 724 -20.63 14.62 1.87
C ALA A 724 -19.44 15.51 1.43
N LEU A 725 -19.67 16.42 0.48
CA LEU A 725 -18.62 17.25 -0.14
C LEU A 725 -17.86 18.09 0.89
N GLU A 726 -16.53 18.00 0.85
CA GLU A 726 -15.59 18.86 1.55
C GLU A 726 -14.44 19.20 0.61
N PRO A 727 -14.44 20.36 -0.07
CA PRO A 727 -13.46 20.67 -1.11
C PRO A 727 -12.00 20.67 -0.63
N ALA A 728 -11.76 20.95 0.66
CA ALA A 728 -10.41 20.97 1.25
C ALA A 728 -9.96 19.60 1.77
N ALA A 729 -10.74 18.54 1.54
CA ALA A 729 -10.42 17.19 1.97
C ALA A 729 -10.70 16.18 0.87
N MET A 730 -10.17 14.99 1.09
CA MET A 730 -10.31 13.86 0.19
C MET A 730 -11.22 12.82 0.83
N SER A 731 -12.19 12.32 0.08
CA SER A 731 -13.10 11.23 0.50
C SER A 731 -12.96 10.04 -0.44
N GLN A 732 -12.81 8.83 0.09
CA GLN A 732 -12.55 7.64 -0.74
C GLN A 732 -13.27 6.37 -0.24
N ARG A 733 -13.42 5.39 -1.16
CA ARG A 733 -13.92 4.03 -0.90
C ARG A 733 -15.29 4.00 -0.18
N PRO A 734 -16.34 4.60 -0.75
CA PRO A 734 -17.65 4.53 -0.15
C PRO A 734 -18.16 3.08 -0.11
N ARG A 735 -18.74 2.67 1.02
CA ARG A 735 -19.53 1.44 1.15
C ARG A 735 -20.97 1.78 1.49
N LEU A 736 -21.89 1.18 0.76
CA LEU A 736 -23.32 1.25 0.99
C LEU A 736 -23.79 -0.01 1.71
N SER A 737 -24.68 0.18 2.67
CA SER A 737 -25.31 -0.91 3.42
C SER A 737 -26.70 -0.49 3.87
N HIS A 738 -27.40 -1.41 4.54
CA HIS A 738 -28.71 -1.16 5.14
C HIS A 738 -28.60 -1.09 6.65
N ASP A 739 -29.25 -0.10 7.24
CA ASP A 739 -29.54 -0.08 8.66
C ASP A 739 -30.73 -1.01 9.01
N PRO A 740 -30.92 -1.37 10.30
CA PRO A 740 -32.04 -2.22 10.70
C PRO A 740 -33.44 -1.67 10.37
N ASP A 741 -33.56 -0.35 10.16
CA ASP A 741 -34.80 0.30 9.74
C ASP A 741 -34.98 0.35 8.20
N GLY A 742 -34.07 -0.26 7.43
CA GLY A 742 -34.09 -0.30 5.96
C GLY A 742 -33.55 0.96 5.29
N THR A 743 -33.03 1.92 6.05
CA THR A 743 -32.38 3.11 5.47
C THR A 743 -31.02 2.74 4.88
N VAL A 744 -30.69 3.28 3.70
CA VAL A 744 -29.36 3.12 3.12
C VAL A 744 -28.36 4.00 3.86
N ARG A 745 -27.26 3.39 4.32
CA ARG A 745 -26.13 4.07 4.96
C ARG A 745 -24.92 4.04 4.04
N ALA A 746 -24.27 5.18 3.88
CA ALA A 746 -22.93 5.30 3.34
C ALA A 746 -21.90 5.40 4.48
N VAL A 747 -20.77 4.73 4.31
CA VAL A 747 -19.54 4.92 5.10
C VAL A 747 -18.35 5.08 4.17
N TRP A 748 -17.38 5.92 4.54
CA TRP A 748 -16.16 6.17 3.77
C TRP A 748 -15.06 6.63 4.71
N TYR A 749 -13.81 6.70 4.25
CA TYR A 749 -12.75 7.37 4.98
C TYR A 749 -12.33 8.67 4.31
N ASP A 750 -11.89 9.63 5.13
CA ASP A 750 -11.76 11.02 4.74
C ASP A 750 -10.63 11.75 5.48
N SER A 751 -10.02 12.74 4.83
CA SER A 751 -8.86 13.49 5.33
C SER A 751 -9.17 14.85 5.98
N ARG A 752 -10.46 15.19 6.21
CA ARG A 752 -10.92 16.47 6.77
C ARG A 752 -10.59 16.71 8.24
N ALA A 753 -10.08 15.70 8.94
CA ALA A 753 -9.73 15.84 10.35
C ALA A 753 -8.57 16.84 10.55
N THR A 754 -8.64 17.61 11.62
CA THR A 754 -7.64 18.63 11.94
C THR A 754 -6.27 18.06 12.29
N ASP A 755 -6.21 16.77 12.67
CA ASP A 755 -4.97 16.04 12.94
C ASP A 755 -4.38 15.35 11.68
N TRP A 756 -4.91 15.70 10.50
CA TRP A 756 -4.56 15.25 9.14
C TRP A 756 -4.81 13.77 8.84
N ARG A 757 -5.09 12.96 9.86
CA ARG A 757 -5.25 11.50 9.75
C ARG A 757 -6.58 11.16 9.08
N TRP A 758 -6.58 10.02 8.40
CA TRP A 758 -7.79 9.44 7.83
C TRP A 758 -8.78 9.06 8.93
N LYS A 759 -10.04 9.47 8.79
CA LYS A 759 -11.12 9.08 9.71
C LYS A 759 -12.29 8.49 8.93
N VAL A 760 -13.03 7.60 9.57
CA VAL A 760 -14.27 7.07 9.00
C VAL A 760 -15.44 8.01 9.30
N PHE A 761 -16.23 8.28 8.28
CA PHE A 761 -17.46 9.08 8.33
C PHE A 761 -18.66 8.27 7.85
N THR A 762 -19.86 8.74 8.18
CA THR A 762 -21.11 8.14 7.73
C THR A 762 -22.18 9.17 7.36
N SER A 763 -23.09 8.79 6.47
CA SER A 763 -24.29 9.52 6.09
C SER A 763 -25.43 8.53 5.81
N ARG A 764 -26.68 8.95 5.99
CA ARG A 764 -27.88 8.14 5.72
C ARG A 764 -28.67 8.78 4.58
N LEU A 765 -29.16 7.97 3.65
CA LEU A 765 -30.03 8.42 2.56
C LEU A 765 -31.46 8.52 3.07
N THR A 766 -31.99 9.73 3.11
CA THR A 766 -33.38 10.02 3.51
C THR A 766 -34.20 10.43 2.28
N PRO A 767 -35.55 10.57 2.38
CA PRO A 767 -36.34 11.14 1.30
C PRO A 767 -35.90 12.55 0.87
N ALA A 768 -35.25 13.31 1.75
CA ALA A 768 -34.71 14.64 1.46
C ALA A 768 -33.29 14.60 0.85
N GLY A 769 -32.71 13.41 0.66
CA GLY A 769 -31.32 13.20 0.23
C GLY A 769 -30.41 12.72 1.36
N TRP A 770 -29.10 12.77 1.10
CA TRP A 770 -28.06 12.36 2.06
C TRP A 770 -28.02 13.29 3.27
N SER A 771 -27.98 12.72 4.47
CA SER A 771 -27.77 13.48 5.71
C SER A 771 -26.38 14.12 5.74
N ALA A 772 -26.20 15.12 6.61
CA ALA A 772 -24.88 15.66 6.89
C ALA A 772 -23.90 14.55 7.33
N PRO A 773 -22.62 14.63 6.93
CA PRO A 773 -21.62 13.64 7.30
C PRO A 773 -21.31 13.69 8.80
N VAL A 774 -21.18 12.52 9.42
CA VAL A 774 -20.84 12.37 10.85
C VAL A 774 -19.55 11.57 10.99
N GLN A 775 -18.56 12.12 11.70
CA GLN A 775 -17.31 11.43 12.01
C GLN A 775 -17.55 10.32 13.04
N LEU A 776 -17.15 9.09 12.72
CA LEU A 776 -17.28 7.94 13.61
C LEU A 776 -16.03 7.70 14.46
N THR A 777 -14.83 7.87 13.90
CA THR A 777 -13.57 7.48 14.54
C THR A 777 -12.77 8.68 15.04
N LYS A 778 -12.03 8.54 16.15
CA LYS A 778 -11.17 9.62 16.67
C LYS A 778 -9.69 9.25 16.72
N PRO A 779 -9.26 8.19 17.44
CA PRO A 779 -7.83 7.89 17.56
C PRO A 779 -7.31 7.15 16.33
N GLY A 780 -6.06 7.43 15.97
CA GLY A 780 -5.35 6.80 14.86
C GLY A 780 -5.85 7.25 13.48
N ASN A 781 -5.24 6.70 12.45
CA ASN A 781 -5.84 6.54 11.15
C ASN A 781 -6.94 5.47 11.23
N ALA A 782 -8.01 5.68 10.47
CA ALA A 782 -9.07 4.72 10.26
C ALA A 782 -9.49 4.71 8.79
N THR A 783 -9.35 3.55 8.13
CA THR A 783 -9.55 3.37 6.69
C THR A 783 -10.29 2.08 6.38
N TYR A 784 -10.58 1.83 5.10
CA TYR A 784 -11.27 0.63 4.60
C TYR A 784 -12.52 0.23 5.39
N PRO A 785 -13.51 1.12 5.54
CA PRO A 785 -14.71 0.79 6.28
C PRO A 785 -15.57 -0.22 5.51
N ALA A 786 -16.28 -1.06 6.25
CA ALA A 786 -17.37 -1.92 5.77
C ALA A 786 -18.58 -1.74 6.68
N ALA A 787 -19.79 -1.95 6.16
CA ALA A 787 -21.00 -1.74 6.95
C ALA A 787 -22.08 -2.79 6.64
N SER A 788 -22.82 -3.18 7.68
CA SER A 788 -23.97 -4.09 7.57
C SER A 788 -24.85 -3.97 8.81
N GLY A 789 -26.17 -3.89 8.64
CA GLY A 789 -27.14 -3.94 9.74
C GLY A 789 -26.88 -2.91 10.85
N GLY A 790 -26.47 -1.69 10.49
CA GLY A 790 -26.13 -0.61 11.43
C GLY A 790 -24.82 -0.80 12.19
N VAL A 791 -24.00 -1.79 11.85
CA VAL A 791 -22.62 -1.92 12.35
C VAL A 791 -21.65 -1.41 11.28
N VAL A 792 -20.60 -0.72 11.71
CA VAL A 792 -19.50 -0.28 10.85
C VAL A 792 -18.22 -0.91 11.35
N ALA A 793 -17.53 -1.67 10.50
CA ALA A 793 -16.17 -2.12 10.72
C ALA A 793 -15.18 -1.19 10.03
N PHE A 794 -13.96 -1.07 10.55
CA PHE A 794 -12.88 -0.31 9.92
C PHE A 794 -11.52 -0.80 10.39
N VAL A 795 -10.49 -0.53 9.58
CA VAL A 795 -9.08 -0.79 9.87
C VAL A 795 -8.49 0.41 10.61
N THR A 796 -7.66 0.22 11.62
CA THR A 796 -7.07 1.32 12.39
C THR A 796 -5.71 1.00 13.00
N ASP A 797 -4.85 2.01 13.03
CA ASP A 797 -3.50 1.97 13.61
C ASP A 797 -3.45 2.56 15.04
N ARG A 798 -4.61 2.77 15.67
CA ARG A 798 -4.75 3.50 16.96
C ARG A 798 -3.92 2.95 18.13
N ASN A 799 -3.48 1.71 18.05
CA ASN A 799 -2.68 1.02 19.07
C ASN A 799 -1.22 0.81 18.63
N VAL A 800 -0.77 1.53 17.60
CA VAL A 800 0.65 1.61 17.24
C VAL A 800 1.46 2.06 18.45
N ASN A 801 2.53 1.32 18.74
CA ASN A 801 3.44 1.59 19.84
C ASN A 801 4.54 2.59 19.44
N ARG A 802 4.86 2.71 18.14
CA ARG A 802 5.90 3.63 17.63
C ARG A 802 5.65 4.12 16.20
N GLY A 803 6.15 5.32 15.89
CA GLY A 803 5.87 5.99 14.60
C GLY A 803 6.46 5.32 13.35
N GLN A 804 7.48 4.45 13.49
CA GLN A 804 8.16 3.76 12.38
C GLN A 804 8.21 2.26 12.61
N ARG A 805 8.18 1.47 11.53
CA ARG A 805 8.31 -0.01 11.55
C ARG A 805 7.29 -0.76 12.42
N ASP A 806 6.24 -0.08 12.85
CA ASP A 806 5.10 -0.72 13.51
C ASP A 806 4.04 -1.02 12.45
N THR A 807 3.80 -2.30 12.22
CA THR A 807 2.85 -2.79 11.22
C THR A 807 1.43 -2.91 11.77
N THR A 808 1.18 -2.48 13.01
CA THR A 808 -0.13 -2.59 13.66
C THR A 808 -1.25 -1.99 12.79
N GLN A 809 -2.12 -2.87 12.31
CA GLN A 809 -3.43 -2.54 11.78
C GLN A 809 -4.43 -3.53 12.38
N GLN A 810 -5.52 -3.01 12.93
CA GLN A 810 -6.51 -3.81 13.64
C GLN A 810 -7.90 -3.52 13.12
N ILE A 811 -8.80 -4.50 13.24
CA ILE A 811 -10.21 -4.34 12.89
C ILE A 811 -10.98 -3.97 14.14
N HIS A 812 -11.68 -2.84 14.07
CA HIS A 812 -12.60 -2.38 15.08
C HIS A 812 -14.02 -2.29 14.51
N ILE A 813 -15.03 -2.42 15.36
CA ILE A 813 -16.44 -2.18 15.01
C ILE A 813 -17.06 -1.10 15.88
N VAL A 814 -18.00 -0.36 15.30
CA VAL A 814 -18.88 0.59 16.00
C VAL A 814 -20.32 0.24 15.65
N ASP A 815 -21.17 0.12 16.67
CA ASP A 815 -22.61 0.00 16.49
C ASP A 815 -23.23 1.40 16.34
N THR A 816 -23.77 1.66 15.15
CA THR A 816 -24.47 2.90 14.79
C THR A 816 -25.99 2.77 14.84
N GLY A 817 -26.50 1.56 15.16
CA GLY A 817 -27.91 1.19 15.16
C GLY A 817 -28.70 1.63 16.40
N GLY A 818 -28.16 2.50 17.25
CA GLY A 818 -28.86 2.94 18.46
C GLY A 818 -28.11 3.98 19.28
N ARG A 819 -28.22 5.25 18.87
CA ARG A 819 -28.37 6.45 19.72
C ARG A 819 -28.84 7.63 18.91
#